data_AF-A0AAD1ZK19-F1
#
_entry.id   AF-A0AAD1ZK19-F1
#
_cell.length_a   1.000
_cell.length_b   1.000
_cell.length_c   1.000
_cell.angle_alpha   90.00
_cell.angle_beta   90.00
_cell.angle_gamma   90.00
#
_symmetry.space_group_name_H-M   'P 1'
#
loop_
_entity.id
_entity.type
_entity.pdbx_description
1 polymer ?
#
loop_
_entity_poly.entity_id
_entity_poly.type
_entity_poly.pdbx_seq_one_letter_code
_entity_poly.pdbx_strand_id
1 'polypeptide(L)'
;MPSHISASFSHPHCSSSLSATATATLRRPILSISKFYFYPLNTFKSRRLHSSLIISMESHSSASVDSISHDLKNQKIENNNNIRNNDFDSENDGINKKVKLKLEELKWDHSFVRELPSDTKTDLVPREVLHACYTRVSPSVEVEDPQLVAWSHSVSELLDLDSKEFERHDFPLIFSGASPLVGAMPYAQCYGGHQFGMWAGQLGDGRAITLGEVLNSKSERWELQLKGAGKTPYSRFADGLAVLRSSIREFLCSEAMHSLGIPTTRALCLVTTGKYVTRDMFYDGNPKDEPGAIVCRVAQSFLRFGSYQIHASRGKEDFDIVRTLADYTIHHHFPHLENISKSDSLSFNTGEGDDSVVDLTSNKYAAWAVGVAERTASLVACWQGVGFTHGVLNTDNMSVLGLTIDYGPFGFLDAFDPSYTPNTTDLPGRRYCFANQPDIGLWNIAQFTTTLSAAKLINDKEANYAMERYETKFMDEYQAIMTRKLGLHKYNKQLISDLLKNMAVDKVDYTNFFRLLSNIKADPTIPEDELLIPLKAVLLDIGKERKDAWTSWVQSYIQELSASDISDEERKISMNSVNPKYILRNYLCQSAIDAAEQGDFEEVRRLLKVMESPYEEQPGMEKYARLPPAWAYRPGKSGAMKEPAKAVEMNGSRKRPPSSSNPTQNKQWPFLKSKEKRGNKSSSDATNFAGILGIKSAATWFSVVQWGTPRCLAKQVRYPKLGAGAGGGIGTGGAGIGTGGIGGGLVGAGSGAFIVGAGVGGGCWIGAWDACGGGIIG
;
A
#
# COMPACT_ATOMS: atom_id res chain seq x y z
N MET A 1 -9.10 14.90 -72.71
CA MET A 1 -8.24 15.27 -73.87
C MET A 1 -7.27 16.36 -73.43
N PRO A 2 -6.04 16.41 -73.95
CA PRO A 2 -4.93 15.53 -73.53
C PRO A 2 -3.74 16.33 -72.96
N SER A 3 -2.73 15.77 -72.28
CA SER A 3 -1.77 14.72 -72.73
C SER A 3 -0.99 14.17 -71.51
N HIS A 4 -0.64 12.87 -71.37
CA HIS A 4 0.38 12.04 -72.05
C HIS A 4 1.83 12.53 -71.84
N ILE A 5 2.87 11.72 -71.54
CA ILE A 5 3.14 10.26 -71.73
C ILE A 5 3.74 9.66 -70.42
N SER A 6 3.60 8.41 -69.92
CA SER A 6 3.01 7.10 -70.32
C SER A 6 3.89 6.01 -71.01
N ALA A 7 4.84 5.37 -70.28
CA ALA A 7 5.58 4.14 -70.68
C ALA A 7 6.15 3.35 -69.45
N SER A 8 6.49 2.03 -69.45
CA SER A 8 5.82 0.82 -70.01
C SER A 8 6.55 -0.49 -69.62
N PHE A 9 5.82 -1.51 -69.10
CA PHE A 9 6.07 -2.98 -69.10
C PHE A 9 7.47 -3.60 -68.84
N SER A 10 7.54 -4.60 -67.95
CA SER A 10 7.46 -6.04 -68.33
C SER A 10 7.61 -7.04 -67.16
N HIS A 11 6.98 -8.21 -67.29
CA HIS A 11 7.22 -9.42 -66.48
C HIS A 11 8.05 -10.44 -67.28
N PRO A 12 8.59 -11.47 -66.61
CA PRO A 12 8.37 -12.84 -67.12
C PRO A 12 7.74 -13.79 -66.08
N HIS A 13 7.20 -14.90 -66.59
CA HIS A 13 6.57 -16.01 -65.86
C HIS A 13 7.16 -17.36 -66.34
N CYS A 14 6.73 -18.48 -65.72
CA CYS A 14 7.11 -19.88 -66.04
C CYS A 14 8.58 -20.24 -65.77
N SER A 15 9.00 -21.51 -65.60
CA SER A 15 8.43 -22.81 -65.16
C SER A 15 9.62 -23.82 -65.17
N SER A 16 9.63 -25.07 -64.69
CA SER A 16 8.70 -25.95 -63.94
C SER A 16 9.51 -27.16 -63.43
N SER A 17 9.08 -27.76 -62.30
CA SER A 17 9.23 -29.20 -61.92
C SER A 17 10.55 -29.97 -62.10
N LEU A 18 11.00 -30.67 -61.04
CA LEU A 18 10.90 -32.15 -61.03
C LEU A 18 11.15 -32.79 -59.64
N SER A 19 10.72 -34.05 -59.53
CA SER A 19 10.66 -34.90 -58.34
C SER A 19 12.01 -35.43 -57.85
N ALA A 20 12.14 -35.65 -56.54
CA ALA A 20 12.98 -36.70 -55.96
C ALA A 20 12.40 -37.23 -54.63
N THR A 21 11.82 -38.43 -54.65
CA THR A 21 11.42 -39.19 -53.43
C THR A 21 12.59 -40.04 -52.93
N ALA A 22 12.76 -40.13 -51.61
CA ALA A 22 13.69 -41.06 -50.97
C ALA A 22 13.12 -41.62 -49.66
N THR A 23 12.62 -42.86 -49.69
CA THR A 23 12.26 -43.64 -48.51
C THR A 23 13.45 -44.46 -48.03
N ALA A 24 13.72 -44.44 -46.72
CA ALA A 24 14.66 -45.35 -46.07
C ALA A 24 14.12 -45.75 -44.68
N THR A 25 14.11 -47.06 -44.39
CA THR A 25 13.52 -47.63 -43.16
C THR A 25 14.55 -48.50 -42.44
N LEU A 26 14.37 -48.65 -41.12
CA LEU A 26 14.98 -49.68 -40.26
C LEU A 26 16.52 -49.65 -40.10
N ARG A 27 16.95 -49.41 -38.86
CA ARG A 27 17.45 -50.52 -38.00
C ARG A 27 17.43 -50.14 -36.51
N ARG A 28 17.07 -51.11 -35.67
CA ARG A 28 17.28 -51.10 -34.21
C ARG A 28 18.67 -51.67 -33.89
N PRO A 29 19.24 -51.36 -32.72
CA PRO A 29 19.79 -52.37 -31.83
C PRO A 29 18.87 -52.60 -30.62
N ILE A 30 19.12 -53.69 -29.88
CA ILE A 30 18.28 -54.21 -28.79
C ILE A 30 19.19 -54.63 -27.61
N LEU A 31 18.64 -54.59 -26.39
CA LEU A 31 19.20 -55.08 -25.11
C LEU A 31 20.43 -54.34 -24.54
N SER A 32 20.22 -53.73 -23.38
CA SER A 32 20.73 -54.31 -22.13
C SER A 32 19.76 -54.04 -20.98
N ILE A 33 19.47 -55.05 -20.16
CA ILE A 33 18.62 -54.93 -18.97
C ILE A 33 19.50 -55.13 -17.74
N SER A 34 19.74 -54.05 -17.01
CA SER A 34 20.42 -54.09 -15.71
C SER A 34 19.40 -54.07 -14.58
N LYS A 35 19.33 -55.16 -13.82
CA LYS A 35 18.47 -55.30 -12.63
C LYS A 35 19.00 -54.41 -11.50
N PHE A 36 18.10 -53.75 -10.77
CA PHE A 36 18.33 -53.39 -9.37
C PHE A 36 17.19 -53.90 -8.50
N TYR A 37 17.49 -54.14 -7.22
CA TYR A 37 16.74 -55.04 -6.36
C TYR A 37 15.61 -54.33 -5.60
N PHE A 38 14.44 -54.98 -5.53
CA PHE A 38 13.48 -54.80 -4.45
C PHE A 38 13.85 -55.73 -3.29
N TYR A 39 13.89 -55.22 -2.05
CA TYR A 39 13.53 -55.89 -0.79
C TYR A 39 13.59 -54.85 0.38
N PRO A 40 12.96 -55.10 1.56
CA PRO A 40 11.71 -54.40 1.85
C PRO A 40 11.78 -53.43 3.05
N LEU A 41 10.59 -52.94 3.47
CA LEU A 41 10.35 -52.17 4.70
C LEU A 41 11.08 -52.75 5.91
N ASN A 42 11.57 -51.87 6.78
CA ASN A 42 11.98 -52.24 8.13
C ASN A 42 11.41 -51.23 9.15
N THR A 43 10.81 -51.73 10.23
CA THR A 43 9.98 -50.93 11.15
C THR A 43 10.79 -50.38 12.32
N PHE A 44 11.10 -49.08 12.28
CA PHE A 44 11.78 -48.41 13.40
C PHE A 44 10.84 -48.10 14.56
N LYS A 45 10.90 -48.92 15.60
CA LYS A 45 10.29 -48.64 16.91
C LYS A 45 11.01 -47.45 17.57
N SER A 46 10.35 -46.30 17.65
CA SER A 46 10.83 -45.20 18.50
C SER A 46 10.83 -45.63 19.97
N ARG A 47 11.98 -45.54 20.64
CA ARG A 47 12.10 -45.81 22.08
C ARG A 47 11.69 -44.55 22.85
N ARG A 48 10.63 -44.65 23.66
CA ARG A 48 10.31 -43.63 24.66
C ARG A 48 11.44 -43.55 25.69
N LEU A 49 11.95 -42.35 25.93
CA LEU A 49 12.63 -41.97 27.16
C LEU A 49 11.92 -40.72 27.69
N HIS A 50 11.03 -40.90 28.67
CA HIS A 50 10.51 -39.79 29.46
C HIS A 50 11.34 -39.68 30.74
N SER A 51 12.08 -38.58 30.87
CA SER A 51 12.57 -38.11 32.17
C SER A 51 11.40 -37.47 32.93
N SER A 52 10.92 -38.15 33.97
CA SER A 52 9.86 -37.62 34.84
C SER A 52 10.41 -36.52 35.75
N LEU A 53 9.98 -35.28 35.55
CA LEU A 53 10.10 -34.20 36.52
C LEU A 53 8.71 -33.81 37.00
N ILE A 54 8.42 -34.12 38.27
CA ILE A 54 7.19 -33.74 38.96
C ILE A 54 7.48 -32.44 39.69
N ILE A 55 6.71 -31.40 39.40
CA ILE A 55 6.63 -30.17 40.20
C ILE A 55 5.15 -29.94 40.50
N SER A 56 4.83 -29.65 41.77
CA SER A 56 3.46 -29.54 42.25
C SER A 56 2.78 -28.27 41.75
N MET A 57 1.48 -28.35 41.47
CA MET A 57 0.64 -27.17 41.35
C MET A 57 0.11 -26.80 42.73
N GLU A 58 0.27 -25.54 43.13
CA GLU A 58 -0.63 -24.87 44.07
C GLU A 58 -1.18 -23.61 43.39
N SER A 59 -2.40 -23.24 43.74
CA SER A 59 -3.25 -22.33 42.95
C SER A 59 -3.43 -20.97 43.61
N HIS A 60 -3.32 -19.86 42.85
CA HIS A 60 -4.08 -18.64 43.14
C HIS A 60 -4.38 -17.78 41.90
N SER A 61 -5.68 -17.49 41.74
CA SER A 61 -6.32 -16.31 41.12
C SER A 61 -5.68 -15.55 39.94
N SER A 62 -6.41 -15.58 38.80
CA SER A 62 -6.65 -14.47 37.85
C SER A 62 -5.47 -13.66 37.28
N ALA A 63 -5.16 -13.91 36.00
CA ALA A 63 -4.47 -12.97 35.11
C ALA A 63 -5.13 -12.98 33.71
N SER A 64 -5.10 -11.86 33.01
CA SER A 64 -5.71 -11.67 31.67
C SER A 64 -4.77 -12.07 30.52
N VAL A 65 -5.34 -12.20 29.32
CA VAL A 65 -4.62 -12.66 28.11
C VAL A 65 -3.60 -11.62 27.62
N ASP A 66 -2.31 -11.97 27.63
CA ASP A 66 -1.23 -11.12 27.08
C ASP A 66 -0.03 -11.91 26.47
N SER A 67 -0.11 -13.26 26.41
CA SER A 67 1.06 -14.11 26.11
C SER A 67 1.35 -14.35 24.62
N ILE A 68 0.34 -14.33 23.73
CA ILE A 68 0.51 -14.74 22.31
C ILE A 68 1.16 -13.65 21.44
N SER A 69 1.21 -12.39 21.91
CA SER A 69 1.89 -11.29 21.21
C SER A 69 3.30 -10.97 21.76
N HIS A 70 3.80 -11.72 22.73
CA HIS A 70 5.09 -11.42 23.39
C HIS A 70 6.29 -12.16 22.77
N ASP A 71 6.12 -13.39 22.27
CA ASP A 71 7.25 -14.19 21.73
C ASP A 71 7.87 -13.59 20.45
N LEU A 72 7.09 -12.84 19.65
CA LEU A 72 7.60 -12.07 18.50
C LEU A 72 8.23 -10.72 18.90
N LYS A 73 8.07 -10.27 20.16
CA LYS A 73 8.72 -9.07 20.71
C LYS A 73 10.00 -9.42 21.46
N ASN A 74 10.01 -10.53 22.21
CA ASN A 74 11.13 -10.93 23.06
C ASN A 74 12.39 -11.36 22.29
N GLN A 75 12.33 -11.55 20.97
CA GLN A 75 13.52 -11.70 20.11
C GLN A 75 14.12 -10.35 19.64
N LYS A 76 13.55 -9.21 20.06
CA LYS A 76 14.06 -7.86 19.78
C LYS A 76 13.95 -6.95 21.00
N ILE A 77 14.81 -7.20 22.00
CA ILE A 77 15.57 -6.21 22.79
C ILE A 77 16.50 -7.02 23.72
N GLU A 78 17.73 -7.27 23.26
CA GLU A 78 18.88 -7.36 24.15
C GLU A 78 19.85 -6.27 23.67
N ASN A 79 20.11 -5.29 24.54
CA ASN A 79 20.84 -4.08 24.16
C ASN A 79 22.34 -4.32 24.15
N ASN A 80 22.92 -4.44 22.95
CA ASN A 80 24.38 -4.44 22.78
C ASN A 80 24.92 -3.00 22.91
N ASN A 81 24.92 -2.47 24.13
CA ASN A 81 25.16 -1.05 24.41
C ASN A 81 26.06 -0.87 25.64
N ASN A 82 27.29 -1.40 25.57
CA ASN A 82 28.34 -1.12 26.56
C ASN A 82 29.76 -1.37 26.01
N ILE A 83 30.21 -0.51 25.09
CA ILE A 83 31.64 -0.35 24.78
C ILE A 83 31.98 1.14 24.92
N ARG A 84 32.62 1.50 26.03
CA ARG A 84 33.45 2.70 26.14
C ARG A 84 34.91 2.28 25.99
N ASN A 85 35.71 3.20 25.46
CA ASN A 85 37.13 3.02 25.13
C ASN A 85 37.92 2.31 26.25
N ASN A 86 38.75 1.36 25.84
CA ASN A 86 40.07 1.08 26.43
C ASN A 86 40.92 0.44 25.34
N ASP A 87 42.09 1.01 25.05
CA ASP A 87 43.07 0.42 24.14
C ASP A 87 43.77 -0.77 24.84
N PHE A 88 43.75 -1.96 24.22
CA PHE A 88 44.73 -3.02 24.48
C PHE A 88 44.73 -4.06 23.36
N ASP A 89 45.87 -4.26 22.70
CA ASP A 89 46.06 -5.32 21.71
C ASP A 89 46.08 -6.70 22.37
N SER A 90 45.31 -7.66 21.86
CA SER A 90 45.67 -9.10 21.87
C SER A 90 44.76 -9.93 20.95
N GLU A 91 45.32 -11.03 20.44
CA GLU A 91 44.75 -11.85 19.37
C GLU A 91 43.61 -12.76 19.87
N ASN A 92 42.39 -12.62 19.32
CA ASN A 92 41.34 -13.65 19.44
C ASN A 92 40.22 -13.56 18.37
N ASP A 93 40.56 -13.30 17.10
CA ASP A 93 39.61 -13.07 15.99
C ASP A 93 38.96 -14.37 15.46
N GLY A 94 38.31 -15.14 16.35
CA GLY A 94 37.92 -16.54 16.14
C GLY A 94 36.43 -16.89 16.22
N ILE A 95 35.51 -15.90 16.27
CA ILE A 95 34.07 -16.15 16.51
C ILE A 95 33.21 -15.53 15.39
N ASN A 96 32.57 -16.39 14.58
CA ASN A 96 31.48 -16.08 13.64
C ASN A 96 31.58 -14.77 12.84
N LYS A 97 32.52 -14.70 11.89
CA LYS A 97 32.30 -13.85 10.69
C LYS A 97 31.05 -14.37 9.97
N LYS A 98 30.00 -13.55 9.87
CA LYS A 98 28.85 -13.83 8.99
C LYS A 98 29.38 -14.16 7.60
N VAL A 99 28.92 -15.28 7.01
CA VAL A 99 29.27 -15.61 5.63
C VAL A 99 28.61 -14.58 4.72
N LYS A 100 29.42 -13.75 4.06
CA LYS A 100 28.96 -12.84 3.02
C LYS A 100 28.99 -13.55 1.68
N LEU A 101 27.86 -13.51 0.97
CA LEU A 101 27.66 -14.15 -0.32
C LEU A 101 27.99 -13.18 -1.46
N LYS A 102 28.49 -13.70 -2.57
CA LYS A 102 28.46 -13.05 -3.89
C LYS A 102 27.12 -13.26 -4.58
N LEU A 103 26.90 -12.52 -5.67
CA LEU A 103 25.71 -12.69 -6.51
C LEU A 103 25.55 -14.11 -7.06
N GLU A 104 26.65 -14.78 -7.41
CA GLU A 104 26.66 -16.16 -7.92
C GLU A 104 26.48 -17.23 -6.83
N GLU A 105 26.52 -16.83 -5.55
CA GLU A 105 26.43 -17.71 -4.37
C GLU A 105 25.04 -17.64 -3.69
N LEU A 106 24.12 -16.85 -4.25
CA LEU A 106 22.73 -16.71 -3.78
C LEU A 106 21.98 -18.06 -3.83
N LYS A 107 21.34 -18.42 -2.71
CA LYS A 107 20.64 -19.70 -2.55
C LYS A 107 19.22 -19.61 -3.09
N TRP A 108 19.07 -19.84 -4.39
CA TRP A 108 17.77 -19.91 -5.05
C TRP A 108 16.94 -21.11 -4.61
N ASP A 109 15.63 -20.92 -4.46
CA ASP A 109 14.65 -22.00 -4.19
C ASP A 109 13.54 -22.04 -5.26
N HIS A 110 12.94 -20.89 -5.58
CA HIS A 110 11.86 -20.75 -6.59
C HIS A 110 10.58 -21.58 -6.33
N SER A 111 10.13 -21.72 -5.09
CA SER A 111 8.87 -22.39 -4.74
C SER A 111 7.68 -21.91 -5.55
N PHE A 112 7.55 -20.59 -5.78
CA PHE A 112 6.45 -20.00 -6.55
C PHE A 112 6.35 -20.59 -7.95
N VAL A 113 7.50 -20.85 -8.57
CA VAL A 113 7.60 -21.38 -9.94
C VAL A 113 7.47 -22.91 -9.97
N ARG A 114 7.82 -23.61 -8.88
CA ARG A 114 7.68 -25.07 -8.77
C ARG A 114 6.25 -25.53 -8.42
N GLU A 115 5.56 -24.76 -7.59
CA GLU A 115 4.38 -25.24 -6.84
C GLU A 115 3.06 -24.61 -7.31
N LEU A 116 3.09 -23.48 -8.01
CA LEU A 116 1.90 -22.81 -8.55
C LEU A 116 1.73 -23.04 -10.06
N PRO A 117 0.49 -23.04 -10.61
CA PRO A 117 0.25 -23.28 -12.02
C PRO A 117 0.82 -22.16 -12.91
N SER A 118 1.59 -22.57 -13.91
CA SER A 118 2.26 -21.69 -14.89
C SER A 118 1.45 -21.51 -16.17
N ASP A 119 1.58 -20.36 -16.82
CA ASP A 119 1.19 -20.24 -18.22
C ASP A 119 2.01 -21.22 -19.08
N THR A 120 1.35 -21.85 -20.04
CA THR A 120 1.95 -22.71 -21.07
C THR A 120 2.81 -21.92 -22.07
N LYS A 121 2.60 -20.60 -22.15
CA LYS A 121 3.30 -19.67 -23.04
C LYS A 121 4.36 -18.87 -22.30
N THR A 122 5.35 -18.41 -23.05
CA THR A 122 6.44 -17.53 -22.57
C THR A 122 6.66 -16.32 -23.48
N ASP A 123 5.71 -16.04 -24.38
CA ASP A 123 5.72 -14.83 -25.20
C ASP A 123 5.45 -13.56 -24.38
N LEU A 124 5.89 -12.41 -24.88
CA LEU A 124 5.68 -11.10 -24.27
C LEU A 124 4.45 -10.37 -24.84
N VAL A 125 3.52 -11.08 -25.51
CA VAL A 125 2.37 -10.46 -26.17
C VAL A 125 1.28 -10.15 -25.13
N PRO A 126 0.82 -8.89 -24.99
CA PRO A 126 -0.23 -8.55 -24.03
C PRO A 126 -1.54 -9.29 -24.30
N ARG A 127 -2.04 -10.02 -23.31
CA ARG A 127 -3.20 -10.94 -23.44
C ARG A 127 -3.75 -11.38 -22.08
N GLU A 128 -4.93 -11.99 -22.10
CA GLU A 128 -5.40 -12.74 -20.92
C GLU A 128 -4.60 -14.03 -20.71
N VAL A 129 -4.35 -14.35 -19.44
CA VAL A 129 -3.58 -15.50 -18.95
C VAL A 129 -4.52 -16.30 -18.04
N LEU A 130 -5.19 -17.29 -18.62
CA LEU A 130 -6.17 -18.13 -17.93
C LEU A 130 -5.48 -19.29 -17.19
N HIS A 131 -6.11 -19.77 -16.11
CA HIS A 131 -5.72 -20.97 -15.36
C HIS A 131 -4.27 -21.00 -14.82
N ALA A 132 -3.61 -19.84 -14.69
CA ALA A 132 -2.22 -19.73 -14.26
C ALA A 132 -1.97 -18.52 -13.34
N CYS A 133 -1.07 -18.69 -12.38
CA CYS A 133 -0.67 -17.65 -11.41
C CYS A 133 0.50 -16.79 -11.90
N TYR A 134 1.23 -17.22 -12.93
CA TYR A 134 2.35 -16.46 -13.52
C TYR A 134 2.66 -16.87 -14.96
N THR A 135 3.37 -16.00 -15.69
CA THR A 135 4.06 -16.33 -16.95
C THR A 135 5.56 -16.31 -16.72
N ARG A 136 6.32 -17.27 -17.27
CA ARG A 136 7.79 -17.18 -17.32
C ARG A 136 8.20 -16.17 -18.39
N VAL A 137 8.86 -15.09 -17.97
CA VAL A 137 9.27 -13.98 -18.85
C VAL A 137 10.62 -13.46 -18.39
N SER A 138 11.56 -13.30 -19.32
CA SER A 138 12.85 -12.65 -19.04
C SER A 138 12.75 -11.13 -19.19
N PRO A 139 13.61 -10.35 -18.51
CA PRO A 139 13.79 -8.94 -18.81
C PRO A 139 13.99 -8.68 -20.31
N SER A 140 13.40 -7.57 -20.78
CA SER A 140 13.37 -7.19 -22.20
C SER A 140 13.63 -5.69 -22.43
N VAL A 141 14.09 -5.00 -21.39
CA VAL A 141 14.51 -3.60 -21.45
C VAL A 141 15.82 -3.45 -22.22
N GLU A 142 15.90 -2.40 -23.05
CA GLU A 142 17.16 -1.95 -23.63
C GLU A 142 17.83 -0.94 -22.71
N VAL A 143 19.15 -1.06 -22.54
CA VAL A 143 19.97 -0.14 -21.73
C VAL A 143 21.13 0.42 -22.54
N GLU A 144 21.69 1.53 -22.06
CA GLU A 144 22.86 2.21 -22.60
C GLU A 144 23.59 2.83 -21.40
N ASP A 145 24.80 2.36 -21.07
CA ASP A 145 25.53 2.71 -19.84
C ASP A 145 24.65 2.79 -18.56
N PRO A 146 24.05 1.67 -18.10
CA PRO A 146 23.28 1.67 -16.85
C PRO A 146 24.21 1.91 -15.65
N GLN A 147 23.78 2.77 -14.72
CA GLN A 147 24.59 3.20 -13.56
C GLN A 147 23.85 2.98 -12.23
N LEU A 148 24.59 2.70 -11.16
CA LEU A 148 24.04 2.52 -9.81
C LEU A 148 23.74 3.86 -9.13
N VAL A 149 22.45 4.19 -9.00
CA VAL A 149 22.00 5.40 -8.29
C VAL A 149 22.21 5.22 -6.79
N ALA A 150 21.63 4.18 -6.19
CA ALA A 150 21.71 3.88 -4.77
C ALA A 150 21.42 2.40 -4.48
N TRP A 151 21.81 1.94 -3.29
CA TRP A 151 21.51 0.61 -2.76
C TRP A 151 21.26 0.69 -1.24
N SER A 152 20.51 -0.26 -0.69
CA SER A 152 20.23 -0.32 0.75
C SER A 152 21.14 -1.32 1.44
N HIS A 153 21.96 -0.82 2.37
CA HIS A 153 22.83 -1.69 3.17
C HIS A 153 22.01 -2.67 4.02
N SER A 154 20.91 -2.23 4.63
CA SER A 154 20.06 -3.11 5.43
C SER A 154 19.38 -4.23 4.62
N VAL A 155 19.18 -4.05 3.31
CA VAL A 155 18.69 -5.14 2.42
C VAL A 155 19.83 -6.03 1.93
N SER A 156 21.07 -5.52 1.80
CA SER A 156 22.24 -6.40 1.61
C SER A 156 22.46 -7.34 2.81
N GLU A 157 22.29 -6.83 4.04
CA GLU A 157 22.33 -7.65 5.26
C GLU A 157 21.18 -8.67 5.33
N LEU A 158 20.00 -8.33 4.80
CA LEU A 158 18.82 -9.20 4.77
C LEU A 158 19.01 -10.43 3.86
N LEU A 159 19.83 -10.29 2.82
CA LEU A 159 20.12 -11.32 1.80
C LEU A 159 21.53 -11.94 1.97
N ASP A 160 22.23 -11.64 3.08
CA ASP A 160 23.64 -11.98 3.35
C ASP A 160 24.66 -11.55 2.27
N LEU A 161 24.28 -10.65 1.36
CA LEU A 161 25.11 -10.20 0.23
C LEU A 161 26.29 -9.33 0.70
N ASP A 162 27.49 -9.48 0.11
CA ASP A 162 28.61 -8.56 0.35
C ASP A 162 28.30 -7.17 -0.24
N SER A 163 28.54 -6.12 0.53
CA SER A 163 28.51 -4.73 0.08
C SER A 163 29.43 -4.43 -1.11
N LYS A 164 30.47 -5.24 -1.34
CA LYS A 164 31.39 -5.10 -2.48
C LYS A 164 30.77 -5.51 -3.81
N GLU A 165 29.72 -6.32 -3.82
CA GLU A 165 29.06 -6.71 -5.07
C GLU A 165 28.47 -5.50 -5.80
N PHE A 166 28.05 -4.46 -5.06
CA PHE A 166 27.56 -3.19 -5.59
C PHE A 166 28.66 -2.31 -6.21
N GLU A 167 29.94 -2.63 -5.99
CA GLU A 167 31.09 -1.95 -6.62
C GLU A 167 31.49 -2.58 -7.96
N ARG A 168 30.89 -3.72 -8.34
CA ARG A 168 31.20 -4.42 -9.60
C ARG A 168 30.68 -3.66 -10.82
N HIS A 169 31.50 -3.59 -11.87
CA HIS A 169 31.14 -2.95 -13.15
C HIS A 169 29.96 -3.65 -13.86
N ASP A 170 29.72 -4.94 -13.61
CA ASP A 170 28.59 -5.68 -14.18
C ASP A 170 27.30 -5.58 -13.34
N PHE A 171 27.36 -5.09 -12.10
CA PHE A 171 26.19 -4.96 -11.22
C PHE A 171 25.02 -4.18 -11.88
N PRO A 172 25.23 -3.01 -12.52
CA PRO A 172 24.14 -2.29 -13.17
C PRO A 172 23.55 -3.01 -14.39
N LEU A 173 24.35 -3.79 -15.11
CA LEU A 173 23.87 -4.63 -16.22
C LEU A 173 23.00 -5.78 -15.71
N ILE A 174 23.38 -6.39 -14.58
CA ILE A 174 22.62 -7.47 -13.94
C ILE A 174 21.30 -6.94 -13.37
N PHE A 175 21.33 -5.85 -12.58
CA PHE A 175 20.13 -5.33 -11.90
C PHE A 175 19.25 -4.41 -12.75
N SER A 176 19.67 -4.05 -13.97
CA SER A 176 18.74 -3.61 -15.02
C SER A 176 18.11 -4.78 -15.79
N GLY A 177 18.59 -6.01 -15.61
CA GLY A 177 18.14 -7.19 -16.34
C GLY A 177 18.73 -7.34 -17.74
N ALA A 178 19.63 -6.45 -18.17
CA ALA A 178 20.35 -6.55 -19.43
C ALA A 178 21.39 -7.68 -19.46
N SER A 179 21.77 -8.20 -18.29
CA SER A 179 22.54 -9.44 -18.12
C SER A 179 21.85 -10.38 -17.13
N PRO A 180 21.84 -11.70 -17.36
CA PRO A 180 21.15 -12.64 -16.50
C PRO A 180 21.89 -12.83 -15.17
N LEU A 181 21.17 -12.72 -14.06
CA LEU A 181 21.68 -13.14 -12.74
C LEU A 181 21.73 -14.67 -12.67
N VAL A 182 22.88 -15.22 -12.27
CA VAL A 182 23.11 -16.67 -12.25
C VAL A 182 22.14 -17.37 -11.30
N GLY A 183 21.44 -18.39 -11.79
CA GLY A 183 20.47 -19.19 -11.02
C GLY A 183 19.05 -18.60 -10.93
N ALA A 184 18.83 -17.38 -11.42
CA ALA A 184 17.49 -16.79 -11.54
C ALA A 184 16.58 -17.61 -12.48
N MET A 185 15.27 -17.60 -12.21
CA MET A 185 14.24 -18.21 -13.05
C MET A 185 13.07 -17.22 -13.25
N PRO A 186 13.23 -16.24 -14.17
CA PRO A 186 12.35 -15.06 -14.20
C PRO A 186 10.87 -15.31 -14.56
N TYR A 187 9.97 -14.63 -13.84
CA TYR A 187 8.52 -14.67 -14.04
C TYR A 187 7.83 -13.33 -13.75
N ALA A 188 6.58 -13.20 -14.18
CA ALA A 188 5.68 -12.09 -13.85
C ALA A 188 4.35 -12.66 -13.35
N GLN A 189 3.81 -12.15 -12.24
CA GLN A 189 2.60 -12.70 -11.61
C GLN A 189 1.32 -12.27 -12.33
N CYS A 190 0.34 -13.17 -12.38
CA CYS A 190 -1.03 -12.90 -12.79
C CYS A 190 -1.87 -12.48 -11.57
N TYR A 191 -2.52 -11.32 -11.65
CA TYR A 191 -3.50 -10.88 -10.67
C TYR A 191 -4.56 -9.99 -11.33
N GLY A 192 -5.66 -9.75 -10.62
CA GLY A 192 -6.70 -8.78 -10.99
C GLY A 192 -6.84 -7.73 -9.90
N GLY A 193 -7.89 -6.92 -9.93
CA GLY A 193 -8.11 -5.95 -8.86
C GLY A 193 -9.36 -5.09 -9.00
N HIS A 194 -9.79 -4.55 -7.87
CA HIS A 194 -10.82 -3.51 -7.80
C HIS A 194 -10.16 -2.14 -7.75
N GLN A 195 -10.07 -1.48 -8.91
CA GLN A 195 -9.45 -0.17 -9.03
C GLN A 195 -10.50 0.93 -8.78
N PHE A 196 -10.22 1.82 -7.82
CA PHE A 196 -11.18 2.82 -7.31
C PHE A 196 -12.54 2.25 -6.85
N GLY A 197 -12.59 0.94 -6.54
CA GLY A 197 -13.80 0.22 -6.13
C GLY A 197 -14.51 -0.55 -7.25
N MET A 198 -14.11 -0.38 -8.52
CA MET A 198 -14.67 -1.09 -9.67
C MET A 198 -13.76 -2.25 -10.10
N TRP A 199 -14.32 -3.41 -10.43
CA TRP A 199 -13.54 -4.54 -10.94
C TRP A 199 -12.88 -4.19 -12.28
N ALA A 200 -11.56 -4.31 -12.36
CA ALA A 200 -10.75 -3.92 -13.52
C ALA A 200 -10.36 -5.09 -14.44
N GLY A 201 -10.87 -6.30 -14.19
CA GLY A 201 -10.48 -7.50 -14.91
C GLY A 201 -9.05 -7.95 -14.58
N GLN A 202 -8.35 -8.50 -15.57
CA GLN A 202 -6.94 -8.89 -15.42
C GLN A 202 -6.01 -7.67 -15.39
N LEU A 203 -5.11 -7.69 -14.42
CA LEU A 203 -3.98 -6.79 -14.28
C LEU A 203 -2.69 -7.62 -14.45
N GLY A 204 -1.99 -7.93 -13.36
CA GLY A 204 -0.72 -8.64 -13.34
C GLY A 204 0.50 -7.70 -13.36
N ASP A 205 1.69 -8.27 -13.26
CA ASP A 205 2.98 -7.55 -13.25
C ASP A 205 3.32 -6.96 -14.64
N GLY A 206 2.58 -5.93 -15.06
CA GLY A 206 2.67 -5.33 -16.41
C GLY A 206 3.92 -4.50 -16.70
N ARG A 207 4.83 -4.37 -15.73
CA ARG A 207 6.13 -3.70 -15.84
C ARG A 207 7.11 -4.18 -14.76
N ALA A 208 6.93 -5.41 -14.28
CA ALA A 208 7.72 -5.97 -13.21
C ALA A 208 8.01 -7.45 -13.52
N ILE A 209 9.21 -7.90 -13.17
CA ILE A 209 9.68 -9.26 -13.43
C ILE A 209 10.41 -9.71 -12.17
N THR A 210 9.87 -10.73 -11.50
CA THR A 210 10.53 -11.40 -10.38
C THR A 210 11.61 -12.31 -10.95
N LEU A 211 12.87 -12.09 -10.55
CA LEU A 211 14.02 -12.92 -10.94
C LEU A 211 13.96 -14.31 -10.30
N GLY A 212 13.31 -14.41 -9.14
CA GLY A 212 13.12 -15.65 -8.40
C GLY A 212 13.03 -15.40 -6.90
N GLU A 213 13.11 -16.50 -6.14
CA GLU A 213 13.11 -16.50 -4.68
C GLU A 213 14.45 -17.01 -4.14
N VAL A 214 15.08 -16.24 -3.25
CA VAL A 214 16.31 -16.61 -2.53
C VAL A 214 16.02 -16.91 -1.06
N LEU A 215 16.81 -17.82 -0.48
CA LEU A 215 16.84 -18.13 0.96
C LEU A 215 18.07 -17.51 1.60
N ASN A 216 17.88 -16.75 2.68
CA ASN A 216 18.99 -16.20 3.45
C ASN A 216 19.52 -17.22 4.49
N SER A 217 20.52 -16.82 5.27
CA SER A 217 21.21 -17.62 6.30
C SER A 217 20.30 -18.13 7.42
N LYS A 218 19.13 -17.51 7.61
CA LYS A 218 18.08 -17.95 8.56
C LYS A 218 17.01 -18.85 7.92
N SER A 219 17.15 -19.18 6.64
CA SER A 219 16.10 -19.80 5.81
C SER A 219 14.85 -18.91 5.61
N GLU A 220 14.96 -17.59 5.76
CA GLU A 220 13.88 -16.66 5.36
C GLU A 220 13.86 -16.53 3.83
N ARG A 221 12.67 -16.67 3.23
CA ARG A 221 12.40 -16.56 1.78
C ARG A 221 12.20 -15.10 1.36
N TRP A 222 12.79 -14.70 0.23
CA TRP A 222 12.66 -13.37 -0.36
C TRP A 222 12.56 -13.43 -1.90
N GLU A 223 11.44 -12.94 -2.46
CA GLU A 223 11.28 -12.65 -3.90
C GLU A 223 12.13 -11.41 -4.27
N LEU A 224 12.92 -11.49 -5.35
CA LEU A 224 13.68 -10.36 -5.93
C LEU A 224 12.99 -9.88 -7.22
N GLN A 225 12.42 -8.68 -7.24
CA GLN A 225 11.62 -8.19 -8.37
C GLN A 225 12.15 -6.90 -9.01
N LEU A 226 12.56 -6.96 -10.28
CA LEU A 226 12.94 -5.79 -11.07
C LEU A 226 11.70 -5.09 -11.63
N LYS A 227 11.48 -3.83 -11.26
CA LYS A 227 10.36 -3.01 -11.74
C LYS A 227 10.86 -1.95 -12.71
N GLY A 228 10.33 -1.99 -13.94
CA GLY A 228 10.80 -1.25 -15.12
C GLY A 228 11.57 -2.10 -16.14
N ALA A 229 11.71 -3.42 -15.92
CA ALA A 229 12.58 -4.32 -16.68
C ALA A 229 12.04 -4.80 -18.05
N GLY A 230 10.99 -4.18 -18.59
CA GLY A 230 10.43 -4.47 -19.91
C GLY A 230 9.01 -5.06 -19.88
N LYS A 231 8.57 -5.54 -21.04
CA LYS A 231 7.17 -5.98 -21.27
C LYS A 231 6.90 -7.39 -20.78
N THR A 232 5.63 -7.63 -20.45
CA THR A 232 5.07 -8.92 -20.06
C THR A 232 3.67 -9.06 -20.70
N PRO A 233 3.04 -10.26 -20.71
CA PRO A 233 1.63 -10.42 -21.08
C PRO A 233 0.65 -9.51 -20.33
N TYR A 234 1.06 -9.02 -19.16
CA TYR A 234 0.28 -8.16 -18.27
C TYR A 234 0.45 -6.65 -18.58
N SER A 235 1.33 -6.26 -19.51
CA SER A 235 1.59 -4.85 -19.83
C SER A 235 0.38 -4.11 -20.41
N ARG A 236 -0.63 -4.83 -20.92
CA ARG A 236 -1.80 -4.26 -21.63
C ARG A 236 -1.34 -3.32 -22.75
N PHE A 237 -1.51 -2.01 -22.61
CA PHE A 237 -1.08 -0.99 -23.58
C PHE A 237 0.22 -0.27 -23.20
N ALA A 238 0.82 -0.60 -22.05
CA ALA A 238 2.03 0.05 -21.55
C ALA A 238 3.32 -0.48 -22.20
N ASP A 239 4.41 0.26 -22.00
CA ASP A 239 5.74 -0.07 -22.51
C ASP A 239 6.55 -1.06 -21.64
N GLY A 240 6.12 -1.31 -20.40
CA GLY A 240 6.85 -2.16 -19.44
C GLY A 240 7.96 -1.44 -18.66
N LEU A 241 8.11 -0.13 -18.83
CA LEU A 241 9.25 0.65 -18.31
C LEU A 241 8.90 1.54 -17.11
N ALA A 242 9.92 1.94 -16.36
CA ALA A 242 9.82 2.88 -15.25
C ALA A 242 10.84 4.03 -15.39
N VAL A 243 10.56 5.16 -14.74
CA VAL A 243 11.35 6.40 -14.84
C VAL A 243 12.03 6.74 -13.53
N LEU A 244 13.19 7.39 -13.60
CA LEU A 244 14.06 7.72 -12.46
C LEU A 244 13.29 8.39 -11.32
N ARG A 245 12.45 9.37 -11.64
CA ARG A 245 11.55 10.04 -10.68
C ARG A 245 10.63 9.10 -9.91
N SER A 246 10.02 8.11 -10.58
CA SER A 246 9.16 7.14 -9.88
C SER A 246 9.99 6.14 -9.06
N SER A 247 11.12 5.71 -9.60
CA SER A 247 11.94 4.65 -9.03
C SER A 247 12.77 5.14 -7.83
N ILE A 248 13.20 6.41 -7.80
CA ILE A 248 13.74 7.10 -6.61
C ILE A 248 12.70 7.15 -5.49
N ARG A 249 11.46 7.56 -5.81
CA ARG A 249 10.38 7.68 -4.82
C ARG A 249 10.02 6.33 -4.21
N GLU A 250 9.96 5.27 -5.00
CA GLU A 250 9.70 3.92 -4.51
C GLU A 250 10.86 3.39 -3.67
N PHE A 251 12.10 3.48 -4.18
CA PHE A 251 13.30 3.05 -3.45
C PHE A 251 13.42 3.73 -2.08
N LEU A 252 13.31 5.06 -2.02
CA LEU A 252 13.42 5.81 -0.76
C LEU A 252 12.25 5.52 0.19
N CYS A 253 11.02 5.34 -0.32
CA CYS A 253 9.86 5.14 0.56
C CYS A 253 9.75 3.73 1.12
N SER A 254 10.20 2.70 0.38
CA SER A 254 10.41 1.36 0.92
C SER A 254 11.29 1.39 2.16
N GLU A 255 12.43 2.08 2.09
CA GLU A 255 13.44 2.03 3.13
C GLU A 255 13.13 2.99 4.31
N ALA A 256 12.53 4.15 4.01
CA ALA A 256 12.00 5.05 5.04
C ALA A 256 10.87 4.41 5.86
N MET A 257 9.95 3.68 5.21
CA MET A 257 8.85 3.01 5.91
C MET A 257 9.36 1.85 6.77
N HIS A 258 10.39 1.13 6.32
CA HIS A 258 11.05 0.10 7.14
C HIS A 258 11.69 0.69 8.40
N SER A 259 12.40 1.81 8.29
CA SER A 259 13.07 2.47 9.42
C SER A 259 12.10 3.23 10.35
N LEU A 260 10.89 3.54 9.88
CA LEU A 260 9.74 3.92 10.70
C LEU A 260 9.06 2.71 11.39
N GLY A 261 9.61 1.51 11.25
CA GLY A 261 9.06 0.27 11.82
C GLY A 261 7.80 -0.26 11.12
N ILE A 262 7.40 0.31 9.98
CA ILE A 262 6.16 -0.04 9.29
C ILE A 262 6.40 -1.18 8.28
N PRO A 263 5.59 -2.25 8.27
CA PRO A 263 5.73 -3.34 7.30
C PRO A 263 5.63 -2.86 5.84
N THR A 264 6.58 -3.30 5.01
CA THR A 264 6.72 -2.82 3.62
C THR A 264 7.54 -3.77 2.74
N THR A 265 7.29 -3.74 1.42
CA THR A 265 8.23 -4.26 0.42
C THR A 265 9.48 -3.40 0.38
N ARG A 266 10.65 -4.01 0.53
CA ARG A 266 11.98 -3.39 0.59
C ARG A 266 12.53 -3.04 -0.79
N ALA A 267 13.60 -2.27 -0.84
CA ALA A 267 14.32 -1.97 -2.08
C ALA A 267 15.84 -2.21 -1.94
N LEU A 268 16.38 -3.16 -2.71
CA LEU A 268 17.79 -3.53 -2.70
C LEU A 268 18.66 -2.48 -3.38
N CYS A 269 18.29 -2.09 -4.60
CA CYS A 269 19.04 -1.14 -5.42
C CYS A 269 18.15 -0.41 -6.44
N LEU A 270 18.68 0.70 -6.93
CA LEU A 270 18.12 1.52 -7.99
C LEU A 270 19.20 1.80 -9.03
N VAL A 271 18.94 1.43 -10.28
CA VAL A 271 19.84 1.65 -11.42
C VAL A 271 19.17 2.49 -12.50
N THR A 272 19.94 3.31 -13.23
CA THR A 272 19.47 3.93 -14.48
C THR A 272 19.48 2.90 -15.61
N THR A 273 18.72 3.15 -16.68
CA THR A 273 18.88 2.43 -17.96
C THR A 273 19.69 3.24 -18.99
N GLY A 274 20.00 4.50 -18.68
CA GLY A 274 20.60 5.52 -19.55
C GLY A 274 19.76 5.95 -20.77
N LYS A 275 18.81 5.12 -21.20
CA LYS A 275 17.79 5.47 -22.18
C LYS A 275 16.67 6.31 -21.58
N TYR A 276 16.08 7.18 -22.39
CA TYR A 276 14.89 7.96 -22.04
C TYR A 276 13.59 7.16 -22.25
N VAL A 277 12.55 7.53 -21.52
CA VAL A 277 11.24 6.89 -21.52
C VAL A 277 10.15 7.96 -21.51
N THR A 278 9.33 8.00 -22.57
CA THR A 278 8.28 9.02 -22.75
C THR A 278 7.12 8.82 -21.77
N ARG A 279 6.72 9.88 -21.07
CA ARG A 279 5.63 9.89 -20.07
C ARG A 279 4.80 11.16 -20.15
N ASP A 280 3.48 11.01 -20.19
CA ASP A 280 2.57 12.06 -19.73
C ASP A 280 2.40 11.89 -18.22
N MET A 281 2.99 12.80 -17.43
CA MET A 281 2.98 12.74 -15.96
C MET A 281 1.62 13.16 -15.36
N PHE A 282 0.85 13.98 -16.07
CA PHE A 282 -0.39 14.58 -15.54
C PHE A 282 -1.65 14.04 -16.22
N TYR A 283 -1.51 13.24 -17.29
CA TYR A 283 -2.58 12.81 -18.18
C TYR A 283 -3.29 14.01 -18.85
N ASP A 284 -2.51 15.04 -19.20
CA ASP A 284 -2.98 16.31 -19.76
C ASP A 284 -2.71 16.47 -21.27
N GLY A 285 -2.11 15.44 -21.90
CA GLY A 285 -1.77 15.41 -23.32
C GLY A 285 -0.37 15.93 -23.66
N ASN A 286 0.47 16.30 -22.68
CA ASN A 286 1.80 16.85 -22.90
C ASN A 286 2.91 15.88 -22.43
N PRO A 287 3.17 14.79 -23.18
CA PRO A 287 4.23 13.85 -22.84
C PRO A 287 5.62 14.51 -22.87
N LYS A 288 6.51 14.03 -21.99
CA LYS A 288 7.92 14.40 -21.90
C LYS A 288 8.77 13.14 -21.81
N ASP A 289 10.01 13.23 -22.25
CA ASP A 289 10.99 12.17 -22.04
C ASP A 289 11.65 12.33 -20.67
N GLU A 290 11.51 11.31 -19.82
CA GLU A 290 12.15 11.21 -18.51
C GLU A 290 13.25 10.13 -18.54
N PRO A 291 14.34 10.23 -17.77
CA PRO A 291 15.35 9.17 -17.72
C PRO A 291 14.77 7.84 -17.24
N GLY A 292 15.08 6.74 -17.91
CA GLY A 292 14.66 5.40 -17.51
C GLY A 292 15.43 4.87 -16.31
N ALA A 293 14.76 4.12 -15.43
CA ALA A 293 15.38 3.53 -14.25
C ALA A 293 14.62 2.32 -13.70
N ILE A 294 15.34 1.39 -13.09
CA ILE A 294 14.84 0.12 -12.57
C ILE A 294 15.15 0.01 -11.08
N VAL A 295 14.13 -0.33 -10.30
CA VAL A 295 14.27 -0.63 -8.87
C VAL A 295 14.14 -2.14 -8.63
N CYS A 296 15.11 -2.71 -7.92
CA CYS A 296 15.03 -4.09 -7.43
C CYS A 296 14.31 -4.10 -6.08
N ARG A 297 13.03 -4.47 -6.11
CA ARG A 297 12.17 -4.66 -4.94
C ARG A 297 12.47 -6.00 -4.28
N VAL A 298 12.29 -6.09 -2.97
CA VAL A 298 12.51 -7.32 -2.18
C VAL A 298 11.37 -7.50 -1.19
N ALA A 299 10.74 -8.67 -1.17
CA ALA A 299 9.62 -8.97 -0.26
C ALA A 299 9.56 -10.48 0.05
N GLN A 300 8.96 -10.87 1.18
CA GLN A 300 8.75 -12.30 1.46
C GLN A 300 7.79 -12.94 0.45
N SER A 301 6.79 -12.17 -0.02
CA SER A 301 6.14 -12.38 -1.30
C SER A 301 5.47 -11.10 -1.82
N PHE A 302 5.28 -10.99 -3.13
CA PHE A 302 4.48 -9.98 -3.81
C PHE A 302 3.00 -10.37 -4.01
N LEU A 303 2.52 -11.47 -3.39
CA LEU A 303 1.10 -11.87 -3.43
C LEU A 303 0.15 -10.81 -2.84
N ARG A 304 -0.95 -10.56 -3.56
CA ARG A 304 -1.93 -9.50 -3.31
C ARG A 304 -3.33 -10.09 -3.12
N PHE A 305 -4.28 -9.34 -2.54
CA PHE A 305 -5.70 -9.75 -2.55
C PHE A 305 -6.19 -9.96 -4.00
N GLY A 306 -5.70 -9.12 -4.93
CA GLY A 306 -5.88 -9.25 -6.38
C GLY A 306 -5.45 -10.59 -6.99
N SER A 307 -4.45 -11.28 -6.43
CA SER A 307 -3.95 -12.57 -6.92
C SER A 307 -4.98 -13.69 -6.77
N TYR A 308 -5.78 -13.67 -5.70
CA TYR A 308 -6.88 -14.61 -5.48
C TYR A 308 -8.14 -14.19 -6.23
N GLN A 309 -8.39 -12.87 -6.32
CA GLN A 309 -9.59 -12.29 -6.94
C GLN A 309 -9.72 -12.63 -8.43
N ILE A 310 -8.62 -12.64 -9.20
CA ILE A 310 -8.68 -12.98 -10.63
C ILE A 310 -9.20 -14.42 -10.84
N HIS A 311 -8.71 -15.37 -10.05
CA HIS A 311 -9.11 -16.76 -10.12
C HIS A 311 -10.56 -16.95 -9.66
N ALA A 312 -10.97 -16.34 -8.54
CA ALA A 312 -12.38 -16.39 -8.12
C ALA A 312 -13.35 -15.71 -9.13
N SER A 313 -12.92 -14.64 -9.82
CA SER A 313 -13.75 -13.94 -10.81
C SER A 313 -14.08 -14.79 -12.05
N ARG A 314 -13.23 -15.78 -12.36
CA ARG A 314 -13.44 -16.77 -13.44
C ARG A 314 -14.34 -17.93 -13.03
N GLY A 315 -14.70 -18.01 -11.75
CA GLY A 315 -15.63 -19.01 -11.23
C GLY A 315 -15.01 -20.40 -11.06
N LYS A 316 -15.84 -21.44 -11.21
CA LYS A 316 -15.57 -22.80 -10.71
C LYS A 316 -14.29 -23.45 -11.26
N GLU A 317 -13.86 -23.07 -12.47
CA GLU A 317 -12.69 -23.65 -13.14
C GLU A 317 -11.37 -23.21 -12.49
N ASP A 318 -11.33 -22.00 -11.91
CA ASP A 318 -10.15 -21.43 -11.24
C ASP A 318 -10.25 -21.49 -9.69
N PHE A 319 -11.35 -22.01 -9.11
CA PHE A 319 -11.53 -22.07 -7.65
C PHE A 319 -10.49 -22.95 -6.93
N ASP A 320 -10.03 -24.04 -7.53
CA ASP A 320 -8.95 -24.83 -6.94
C ASP A 320 -7.57 -24.17 -7.11
N ILE A 321 -7.43 -23.16 -7.98
CA ILE A 321 -6.26 -22.27 -7.99
C ILE A 321 -6.31 -21.29 -6.82
N VAL A 322 -7.50 -20.77 -6.47
CA VAL A 322 -7.68 -19.97 -5.24
C VAL A 322 -7.29 -20.79 -4.00
N ARG A 323 -7.69 -22.06 -3.95
CA ARG A 323 -7.26 -23.03 -2.91
C ARG A 323 -5.74 -23.21 -2.91
N THR A 324 -5.15 -23.53 -4.06
CA THR A 324 -3.71 -23.78 -4.21
C THR A 324 -2.87 -22.57 -3.78
N LEU A 325 -3.27 -21.35 -4.16
CA LEU A 325 -2.64 -20.12 -3.69
C LEU A 325 -2.78 -19.90 -2.18
N ALA A 326 -3.93 -20.20 -1.60
CA ALA A 326 -4.14 -20.09 -0.16
C ALA A 326 -3.30 -21.12 0.62
N ASP A 327 -3.25 -22.38 0.16
CA ASP A 327 -2.40 -23.43 0.71
C ASP A 327 -0.92 -23.06 0.63
N TYR A 328 -0.42 -22.61 -0.54
CA TYR A 328 0.95 -22.11 -0.72
C TYR A 328 1.28 -20.97 0.26
N THR A 329 0.38 -20.00 0.38
CA THR A 329 0.58 -18.82 1.23
C THR A 329 0.61 -19.20 2.71
N ILE A 330 -0.26 -20.11 3.13
CA ILE A 330 -0.26 -20.63 4.50
C ILE A 330 1.04 -21.41 4.76
N HIS A 331 1.46 -22.29 3.86
CA HIS A 331 2.66 -23.10 4.04
C HIS A 331 3.94 -22.26 4.16
N HIS A 332 4.19 -21.34 3.21
CA HIS A 332 5.46 -20.57 3.17
C HIS A 332 5.47 -19.31 4.06
N HIS A 333 4.31 -18.78 4.46
CA HIS A 333 4.24 -17.49 5.18
C HIS A 333 3.41 -17.49 6.46
N PHE A 334 2.56 -18.51 6.69
CA PHE A 334 1.82 -18.70 7.94
C PHE A 334 1.90 -20.16 8.47
N PRO A 335 3.08 -20.82 8.51
CA PRO A 335 3.17 -22.26 8.82
C PRO A 335 2.65 -22.65 10.20
N HIS A 336 2.57 -21.70 11.14
CA HIS A 336 1.91 -21.86 12.44
C HIS A 336 0.41 -22.18 12.34
N LEU A 337 -0.23 -21.93 11.18
CA LEU A 337 -1.63 -22.24 10.91
C LEU A 337 -1.84 -23.63 10.26
N GLU A 338 -0.79 -24.38 9.93
CA GLU A 338 -0.96 -25.74 9.38
C GLU A 338 -1.28 -26.78 10.45
N ASN A 339 -0.78 -26.58 11.67
CA ASN A 339 -0.86 -27.53 12.78
C ASN A 339 -1.56 -26.92 14.00
N ILE A 340 -2.64 -26.16 13.78
CA ILE A 340 -3.46 -25.60 14.87
C ILE A 340 -4.07 -26.75 15.67
N SER A 341 -3.49 -27.04 16.83
CA SER A 341 -4.08 -27.97 17.79
C SER A 341 -5.30 -27.34 18.43
N LYS A 342 -6.31 -28.15 18.77
CA LYS A 342 -7.45 -27.69 19.56
C LYS A 342 -6.97 -27.19 20.92
N SER A 343 -6.98 -25.87 21.07
CA SER A 343 -6.66 -25.13 22.27
C SER A 343 -7.83 -24.21 22.56
N ASP A 344 -8.29 -24.19 23.82
CA ASP A 344 -9.47 -23.45 24.28
C ASP A 344 -9.30 -21.91 24.20
N SER A 345 -8.19 -21.43 23.63
CA SER A 345 -7.82 -20.02 23.45
C SER A 345 -8.12 -19.45 22.06
N LEU A 346 -8.65 -20.25 21.12
CA LEU A 346 -8.96 -19.82 19.73
C LEU A 346 -10.45 -19.90 19.35
N SER A 347 -11.30 -20.27 20.30
CA SER A 347 -12.77 -20.23 20.20
C SER A 347 -13.30 -18.91 20.78
N PHE A 348 -13.86 -18.03 19.94
CA PHE A 348 -14.40 -16.74 20.36
C PHE A 348 -15.93 -16.70 20.29
N ASN A 349 -16.58 -16.28 21.39
CA ASN A 349 -18.03 -16.07 21.48
C ASN A 349 -18.42 -14.75 20.78
N THR A 350 -19.27 -14.79 19.74
CA THR A 350 -19.79 -13.56 19.08
C THR A 350 -21.10 -13.05 19.73
N GLY A 351 -21.19 -13.07 21.05
CA GLY A 351 -22.38 -12.63 21.81
C GLY A 351 -23.33 -13.76 22.26
N GLU A 352 -24.43 -13.41 22.93
CA GLU A 352 -25.31 -14.39 23.60
C GLU A 352 -26.09 -15.29 22.61
N GLY A 353 -25.68 -16.56 22.53
CA GLY A 353 -26.36 -17.62 21.80
C GLY A 353 -25.45 -18.85 21.64
N ASP A 354 -25.99 -20.06 21.83
CA ASP A 354 -25.22 -21.32 21.86
C ASP A 354 -24.57 -21.67 20.50
N ASP A 355 -25.04 -21.06 19.41
CA ASP A 355 -24.51 -21.19 18.04
C ASP A 355 -23.43 -20.12 17.67
N SER A 356 -22.95 -19.31 18.62
CA SER A 356 -22.16 -18.09 18.33
C SER A 356 -20.63 -18.25 18.29
N VAL A 357 -20.08 -19.45 18.49
CA VAL A 357 -18.63 -19.66 18.50
C VAL A 357 -18.07 -19.86 17.09
N VAL A 358 -17.07 -19.05 16.71
CA VAL A 358 -16.21 -19.33 15.55
C VAL A 358 -14.96 -20.07 16.04
N ASP A 359 -14.92 -21.39 15.83
CA ASP A 359 -13.75 -22.24 16.11
C ASP A 359 -12.72 -22.12 14.97
N LEU A 360 -11.77 -21.19 15.12
CA LEU A 360 -10.69 -20.98 14.16
C LEU A 360 -9.75 -22.20 14.03
N THR A 361 -9.74 -23.12 15.00
CA THR A 361 -8.95 -24.36 14.93
C THR A 361 -9.55 -25.37 13.95
N SER A 362 -10.84 -25.23 13.61
CA SER A 362 -11.53 -26.09 12.65
C SER A 362 -11.25 -25.75 11.19
N ASN A 363 -10.81 -24.52 10.89
CA ASN A 363 -10.58 -24.04 9.52
C ASN A 363 -9.35 -23.11 9.41
N LYS A 364 -8.24 -23.65 8.88
CA LYS A 364 -7.01 -22.88 8.67
C LYS A 364 -7.18 -21.67 7.74
N TYR A 365 -8.13 -21.70 6.79
CA TYR A 365 -8.38 -20.56 5.91
C TYR A 365 -9.09 -19.40 6.62
N ALA A 366 -9.93 -19.70 7.62
CA ALA A 366 -10.55 -18.69 8.47
C ALA A 366 -9.53 -18.06 9.43
N ALA A 367 -8.71 -18.88 10.08
CA ALA A 367 -7.60 -18.40 10.91
C ALA A 367 -6.62 -17.51 10.11
N TRP A 368 -6.31 -17.91 8.87
CA TRP A 368 -5.50 -17.13 7.95
C TRP A 368 -6.17 -15.82 7.53
N ALA A 369 -7.46 -15.83 7.17
CA ALA A 369 -8.21 -14.61 6.82
C ALA A 369 -8.24 -13.59 7.98
N VAL A 370 -8.38 -14.06 9.23
CA VAL A 370 -8.24 -13.23 10.44
C VAL A 370 -6.82 -12.66 10.55
N GLY A 371 -5.79 -13.49 10.36
CA GLY A 371 -4.39 -13.05 10.36
C GLY A 371 -4.08 -11.98 9.30
N VAL A 372 -4.64 -12.11 8.09
CA VAL A 372 -4.54 -11.09 7.02
C VAL A 372 -5.26 -9.80 7.42
N ALA A 373 -6.46 -9.92 8.01
CA ALA A 373 -7.24 -8.78 8.48
C ALA A 373 -6.53 -7.99 9.60
N GLU A 374 -6.04 -8.67 10.63
CA GLU A 374 -5.33 -8.04 11.76
C GLU A 374 -4.01 -7.38 11.34
N ARG A 375 -3.27 -8.00 10.41
CA ARG A 375 -2.06 -7.41 9.81
C ARG A 375 -2.39 -6.15 9.01
N THR A 376 -3.45 -6.18 8.22
CA THR A 376 -3.91 -5.03 7.42
C THR A 376 -4.39 -3.89 8.33
N ALA A 377 -5.14 -4.20 9.39
CA ALA A 377 -5.59 -3.25 10.39
C ALA A 377 -4.41 -2.55 11.09
N SER A 378 -3.42 -3.33 11.51
CA SER A 378 -2.20 -2.83 12.16
C SER A 378 -1.38 -1.93 11.21
N LEU A 379 -1.24 -2.33 9.95
CA LEU A 379 -0.56 -1.57 8.90
C LEU A 379 -1.22 -0.19 8.69
N VAL A 380 -2.55 -0.15 8.53
CA VAL A 380 -3.27 1.10 8.33
C VAL A 380 -3.22 1.98 9.58
N ALA A 381 -3.31 1.42 10.79
CA ALA A 381 -3.10 2.17 12.03
C ALA A 381 -1.71 2.82 12.09
N CYS A 382 -0.66 2.12 11.67
CA CYS A 382 0.69 2.69 11.54
C CYS A 382 0.75 3.84 10.52
N TRP A 383 0.10 3.70 9.35
CA TRP A 383 0.00 4.78 8.36
C TRP A 383 -0.67 6.03 8.94
N GLN A 384 -1.78 5.88 9.67
CA GLN A 384 -2.43 7.01 10.34
C GLN A 384 -1.52 7.65 11.40
N GLY A 385 -0.71 6.85 12.11
CA GLY A 385 0.21 7.31 13.16
C GLY A 385 1.42 8.14 12.70
N VAL A 386 1.87 7.95 11.44
CA VAL A 386 2.96 8.74 10.82
C VAL A 386 2.46 9.74 9.78
N GLY A 387 1.15 9.81 9.53
CA GLY A 387 0.58 10.69 8.50
C GLY A 387 0.83 10.20 7.06
N PHE A 388 1.07 8.91 6.82
CA PHE A 388 1.30 8.38 5.48
C PHE A 388 -0.03 8.19 4.73
N THR A 389 -0.13 8.72 3.51
CA THR A 389 -1.24 8.45 2.58
C THR A 389 -0.74 7.73 1.34
N HIS A 390 -1.28 6.55 1.06
CA HIS A 390 -0.87 5.70 -0.05
C HIS A 390 -1.37 6.19 -1.42
N GLY A 391 -2.57 6.79 -1.47
CA GLY A 391 -3.18 7.38 -2.67
C GLY A 391 -3.75 6.41 -3.73
N VAL A 392 -3.48 5.09 -3.63
CA VAL A 392 -3.99 4.06 -4.57
C VAL A 392 -4.25 2.73 -3.86
N LEU A 393 -5.18 2.70 -2.88
CA LEU A 393 -5.54 1.49 -2.14
C LEU A 393 -6.57 0.62 -2.90
N ASN A 394 -6.22 0.24 -4.12
CA ASN A 394 -6.93 -0.80 -4.88
C ASN A 394 -6.63 -2.20 -4.28
N THR A 395 -7.45 -3.22 -4.51
CA THR A 395 -7.17 -4.59 -4.00
C THR A 395 -5.94 -5.25 -4.65
N ASP A 396 -5.51 -4.79 -5.83
CA ASP A 396 -4.22 -5.13 -6.44
C ASP A 396 -3.02 -4.58 -5.65
N ASN A 397 -3.19 -3.55 -4.82
CA ASN A 397 -2.13 -2.96 -3.97
C ASN A 397 -2.27 -3.34 -2.48
N MET A 398 -3.00 -4.42 -2.17
CA MET A 398 -3.12 -4.95 -0.81
C MET A 398 -2.33 -6.25 -0.69
N SER A 399 -1.15 -6.21 -0.06
CA SER A 399 -0.33 -7.40 0.19
C SER A 399 -1.02 -8.34 1.18
N VAL A 400 -1.05 -9.64 0.86
CA VAL A 400 -1.60 -10.68 1.75
C VAL A 400 -0.79 -10.86 3.05
N LEU A 401 0.44 -10.35 3.10
CA LEU A 401 1.30 -10.40 4.28
C LEU A 401 1.15 -9.16 5.19
N GLY A 402 0.35 -8.17 4.78
CA GLY A 402 0.19 -6.89 5.46
C GLY A 402 1.37 -5.93 5.26
N LEU A 403 1.98 -5.93 4.07
CA LEU A 403 3.05 -5.02 3.68
C LEU A 403 2.51 -3.80 2.92
N THR A 404 3.09 -2.62 3.16
CA THR A 404 3.01 -1.48 2.22
C THR A 404 3.65 -1.89 0.89
N ILE A 405 2.96 -1.68 -0.24
CA ILE A 405 3.34 -2.21 -1.55
C ILE A 405 2.95 -1.24 -2.69
N ASP A 406 3.79 -1.16 -3.73
CA ASP A 406 3.58 -0.34 -4.95
C ASP A 406 3.45 1.17 -4.69
N TYR A 407 4.59 1.78 -4.37
CA TYR A 407 4.75 3.22 -4.08
C TYR A 407 4.59 4.11 -5.33
N GLY A 408 3.34 4.38 -5.70
CA GLY A 408 2.98 5.34 -6.75
C GLY A 408 2.85 6.79 -6.22
N PRO A 409 1.69 7.45 -6.41
CA PRO A 409 1.43 8.80 -5.92
C PRO A 409 1.11 8.80 -4.42
N PHE A 410 2.05 8.35 -3.59
CA PHE A 410 1.98 8.44 -2.13
C PHE A 410 2.41 9.84 -1.63
N GLY A 411 2.13 10.13 -0.36
CA GLY A 411 2.64 11.31 0.32
C GLY A 411 2.47 11.22 1.83
N PHE A 412 3.46 11.69 2.58
CA PHE A 412 3.29 11.99 4.01
C PHE A 412 2.61 13.34 4.19
N LEU A 413 1.83 13.48 5.26
CA LEU A 413 1.28 14.76 5.71
C LEU A 413 2.42 15.69 6.15
N ASP A 414 2.57 16.79 5.42
CA ASP A 414 3.24 17.98 5.93
C ASP A 414 2.29 18.67 6.92
N ALA A 415 1.48 19.63 6.45
CA ALA A 415 0.34 20.15 7.20
C ALA A 415 -0.73 19.06 7.42
N PHE A 416 -1.34 19.01 8.61
CA PHE A 416 -2.43 18.08 8.90
C PHE A 416 -3.70 18.47 8.13
N ASP A 417 -3.99 17.72 7.07
CA ASP A 417 -5.25 17.82 6.33
C ASP A 417 -5.84 16.41 6.15
N PRO A 418 -6.93 16.06 6.86
CA PRO A 418 -7.50 14.74 6.74
C PRO A 418 -8.12 14.43 5.37
N SER A 419 -8.39 15.46 4.55
CA SER A 419 -8.86 15.31 3.17
C SER A 419 -7.72 15.17 2.15
N TYR A 420 -6.46 15.18 2.61
CA TYR A 420 -5.28 15.06 1.76
C TYR A 420 -5.31 13.75 0.96
N THR A 421 -5.29 13.87 -0.36
CA THR A 421 -4.91 12.77 -1.26
C THR A 421 -3.71 13.24 -2.09
N PRO A 422 -2.59 12.51 -2.09
CA PRO A 422 -1.43 12.81 -2.94
C PRO A 422 -1.67 12.44 -4.41
N ASN A 423 -2.74 11.72 -4.71
CA ASN A 423 -3.08 11.28 -6.05
C ASN A 423 -3.98 12.30 -6.78
N THR A 424 -3.49 12.89 -7.87
CA THR A 424 -4.25 13.84 -8.69
C THR A 424 -5.48 13.22 -9.36
N THR A 425 -5.43 11.92 -9.71
CA THR A 425 -6.60 11.23 -10.32
C THR A 425 -7.68 10.89 -9.30
N ASP A 426 -7.36 10.89 -8.01
CA ASP A 426 -8.31 10.67 -6.92
C ASP A 426 -9.08 11.96 -6.53
N LEU A 427 -8.60 13.14 -6.93
CA LEU A 427 -9.18 14.44 -6.52
C LEU A 427 -10.70 14.59 -6.68
N PRO A 428 -11.38 14.03 -7.72
CA PRO A 428 -12.83 14.15 -7.87
C PRO A 428 -13.65 13.39 -6.82
N GLY A 429 -13.09 12.31 -6.22
CA GLY A 429 -13.80 11.45 -5.26
C GLY A 429 -13.14 11.35 -3.89
N ARG A 430 -11.84 11.60 -3.80
CA ARG A 430 -10.97 11.48 -2.61
C ARG A 430 -11.13 10.13 -1.90
N ARG A 431 -11.29 9.05 -2.67
CA ARG A 431 -11.49 7.69 -2.17
C ARG A 431 -10.29 7.25 -1.32
N TYR A 432 -9.09 7.66 -1.69
CA TYR A 432 -7.83 7.25 -1.07
C TYR A 432 -7.16 8.39 -0.30
N CYS A 433 -7.92 9.37 0.18
CA CYS A 433 -7.42 10.40 1.08
C CYS A 433 -7.15 9.86 2.50
N PHE A 434 -6.32 10.58 3.26
CA PHE A 434 -5.81 10.17 4.57
C PHE A 434 -6.91 9.66 5.53
N ALA A 435 -8.02 10.38 5.67
CA ALA A 435 -9.11 9.99 6.57
C ALA A 435 -9.81 8.68 6.18
N ASN A 436 -9.81 8.31 4.89
CA ASN A 436 -10.59 7.19 4.35
C ASN A 436 -9.81 5.86 4.35
N GLN A 437 -8.50 5.87 4.61
CA GLN A 437 -7.67 4.65 4.56
C GLN A 437 -8.16 3.51 5.48
N PRO A 438 -8.66 3.76 6.71
CA PRO A 438 -9.22 2.71 7.58
C PRO A 438 -10.44 2.01 6.97
N ASP A 439 -11.42 2.77 6.49
CA ASP A 439 -12.66 2.26 5.89
C ASP A 439 -12.39 1.52 4.57
N ILE A 440 -11.42 2.01 3.79
CA ILE A 440 -10.96 1.37 2.55
C ILE A 440 -10.21 0.06 2.83
N GLY A 441 -9.42 -0.01 3.90
CA GLY A 441 -8.78 -1.25 4.34
C GLY A 441 -9.81 -2.32 4.72
N LEU A 442 -10.85 -1.94 5.48
CA LEU A 442 -11.99 -2.81 5.79
C LEU A 442 -12.72 -3.27 4.53
N TRP A 443 -13.00 -2.35 3.60
CA TRP A 443 -13.64 -2.68 2.32
C TRP A 443 -12.77 -3.65 1.48
N ASN A 444 -11.45 -3.45 1.44
CA ASN A 444 -10.54 -4.36 0.76
C ASN A 444 -10.50 -5.75 1.43
N ILE A 445 -10.61 -5.84 2.76
CA ILE A 445 -10.77 -7.11 3.49
C ILE A 445 -12.12 -7.77 3.14
N ALA A 446 -13.22 -7.03 3.03
CA ALA A 446 -14.51 -7.57 2.60
C ALA A 446 -14.45 -8.17 1.17
N GLN A 447 -13.74 -7.52 0.24
CA GLN A 447 -13.49 -8.09 -1.10
C GLN A 447 -12.59 -9.34 -1.04
N PHE A 448 -11.67 -9.43 -0.07
CA PHE A 448 -10.82 -10.61 0.13
C PHE A 448 -11.59 -11.79 0.75
N THR A 449 -12.36 -11.58 1.82
CA THR A 449 -13.20 -12.65 2.42
C THR A 449 -14.24 -13.17 1.43
N THR A 450 -14.89 -12.28 0.67
CA THR A 450 -15.81 -12.66 -0.43
C THR A 450 -15.15 -13.58 -1.46
N THR A 451 -13.86 -13.38 -1.76
CA THR A 451 -13.07 -14.23 -2.67
C THR A 451 -12.91 -15.65 -2.12
N LEU A 452 -12.63 -15.77 -0.83
CA LEU A 452 -12.47 -17.05 -0.14
C LEU A 452 -13.82 -17.77 0.05
N SER A 453 -14.91 -17.05 0.32
CA SER A 453 -16.27 -17.61 0.37
C SER A 453 -16.72 -18.14 -1.00
N ALA A 454 -16.41 -17.44 -2.09
CA ALA A 454 -16.73 -17.89 -3.44
C ALA A 454 -16.06 -19.24 -3.78
N ALA A 455 -14.77 -19.39 -3.43
CA ALA A 455 -14.01 -20.64 -3.55
C ALA A 455 -14.35 -21.70 -2.48
N LYS A 456 -15.30 -21.43 -1.58
CA LYS A 456 -15.72 -22.29 -0.45
C LYS A 456 -14.58 -22.67 0.49
N LEU A 457 -13.69 -21.72 0.77
CA LEU A 457 -12.61 -21.87 1.75
C LEU A 457 -13.04 -21.39 3.15
N ILE A 458 -13.98 -20.43 3.19
CA ILE A 458 -14.63 -19.95 4.42
C ILE A 458 -16.15 -19.82 4.22
N ASN A 459 -16.89 -19.66 5.32
CA ASN A 459 -18.32 -19.40 5.37
C ASN A 459 -18.65 -17.99 5.91
N ASP A 460 -19.91 -17.59 5.86
CA ASP A 460 -20.35 -16.23 6.22
C ASP A 460 -20.06 -15.85 7.68
N LYS A 461 -20.08 -16.78 8.65
CA LYS A 461 -19.68 -16.47 10.04
C LYS A 461 -18.20 -16.12 10.13
N GLU A 462 -17.34 -16.93 9.48
CA GLU A 462 -15.89 -16.73 9.45
C GLU A 462 -15.51 -15.44 8.69
N ALA A 463 -16.19 -15.15 7.58
CA ALA A 463 -16.00 -13.92 6.80
C ALA A 463 -16.39 -12.66 7.58
N ASN A 464 -17.50 -12.69 8.33
CA ASN A 464 -17.91 -11.59 9.20
C ASN A 464 -16.94 -11.40 10.38
N TYR A 465 -16.52 -12.49 11.02
CA TYR A 465 -15.57 -12.45 12.12
C TYR A 465 -14.21 -11.84 11.71
N ALA A 466 -13.69 -12.16 10.52
CA ALA A 466 -12.47 -11.53 10.01
C ALA A 466 -12.62 -9.99 9.81
N MET A 467 -13.82 -9.50 9.49
CA MET A 467 -14.09 -8.06 9.42
C MET A 467 -14.19 -7.40 10.81
N GLU A 468 -14.85 -8.06 11.77
CA GLU A 468 -14.92 -7.60 13.18
C GLU A 468 -13.52 -7.52 13.82
N ARG A 469 -12.64 -8.49 13.51
CA ARG A 469 -11.24 -8.48 13.95
C ARG A 469 -10.42 -7.36 13.32
N TYR A 470 -10.70 -6.98 12.06
CA TYR A 470 -10.10 -5.78 11.46
C TYR A 470 -10.48 -4.51 12.24
N GLU A 471 -11.77 -4.28 12.48
CA GLU A 471 -12.26 -3.07 13.17
C GLU A 471 -11.68 -2.96 14.58
N THR A 472 -11.72 -4.06 15.34
CA THR A 472 -11.17 -4.15 16.69
C THR A 472 -9.66 -3.86 16.69
N LYS A 473 -8.88 -4.59 15.88
CA LYS A 473 -7.42 -4.47 15.84
C LYS A 473 -6.95 -3.09 15.36
N PHE A 474 -7.66 -2.47 14.42
CA PHE A 474 -7.35 -1.12 13.96
C PHE A 474 -7.53 -0.11 15.10
N MET A 475 -8.66 -0.20 15.83
CA MET A 475 -8.95 0.71 16.93
C MET A 475 -7.98 0.51 18.10
N ASP A 476 -7.58 -0.72 18.43
CA ASP A 476 -6.59 -1.00 19.48
C ASP A 476 -5.21 -0.41 19.14
N GLU A 477 -4.68 -0.70 17.94
CA GLU A 477 -3.38 -0.18 17.53
C GLU A 477 -3.38 1.35 17.36
N TYR A 478 -4.45 1.93 16.78
CA TYR A 478 -4.54 3.39 16.65
C TYR A 478 -4.60 4.09 18.01
N GLN A 479 -5.35 3.55 18.98
CA GLN A 479 -5.36 4.08 20.35
C GLN A 479 -3.97 3.98 20.99
N ALA A 480 -3.33 2.80 20.92
CA ALA A 480 -2.01 2.57 21.49
C ALA A 480 -0.92 3.46 20.85
N ILE A 481 -0.97 3.66 19.53
CA ILE A 481 -0.10 4.59 18.80
C ILE A 481 -0.31 6.01 19.30
N MET A 482 -1.55 6.52 19.29
CA MET A 482 -1.80 7.92 19.67
C MET A 482 -1.47 8.20 21.14
N THR A 483 -1.76 7.27 22.06
CA THR A 483 -1.34 7.34 23.46
C THR A 483 0.18 7.50 23.59
N ARG A 484 0.97 6.66 22.90
CA ARG A 484 2.44 6.79 22.88
C ARG A 484 2.91 8.11 22.25
N LYS A 485 2.30 8.54 21.14
CA LYS A 485 2.65 9.81 20.46
C LYS A 485 2.42 11.06 21.31
N LEU A 486 1.43 11.05 22.21
CA LEU A 486 1.20 12.13 23.18
C LEU A 486 1.94 11.91 24.53
N GLY A 487 2.62 10.77 24.73
CA GLY A 487 3.30 10.46 25.99
C GLY A 487 2.34 10.28 27.17
N LEU A 488 1.11 9.82 26.92
CA LEU A 488 0.09 9.62 27.94
C LEU A 488 0.17 8.21 28.55
N HIS A 489 -0.26 8.06 29.80
CA HIS A 489 -0.42 6.74 30.43
C HIS A 489 -1.59 5.92 29.84
N LYS A 490 -2.66 6.59 29.37
CA LYS A 490 -3.88 5.97 28.83
C LYS A 490 -4.43 6.75 27.64
N TYR A 491 -5.35 6.17 26.87
CA TYR A 491 -5.99 6.85 25.73
C TYR A 491 -7.05 7.87 26.18
N ASN A 492 -6.75 9.18 26.06
CA ASN A 492 -7.75 10.24 26.22
C ASN A 492 -8.38 10.61 24.86
N LYS A 493 -9.54 10.02 24.60
CA LYS A 493 -10.35 10.20 23.38
C LYS A 493 -10.70 11.67 23.09
N GLN A 494 -11.03 12.47 24.11
CA GLN A 494 -11.45 13.85 23.93
C GLN A 494 -10.26 14.75 23.60
N LEU A 495 -9.17 14.65 24.38
CA LEU A 495 -7.94 15.42 24.19
C LEU A 495 -7.36 15.20 22.79
N ILE A 496 -7.35 13.94 22.30
CA ILE A 496 -6.89 13.60 20.95
C ILE A 496 -7.86 14.11 19.88
N SER A 497 -9.17 14.10 20.13
CA SER A 497 -10.17 14.69 19.23
C SER A 497 -9.94 16.20 19.04
N ASP A 498 -9.73 16.93 20.13
CA ASP A 498 -9.56 18.39 20.11
C ASP A 498 -8.19 18.81 19.55
N LEU A 499 -7.14 18.01 19.81
CA LEU A 499 -5.84 18.17 19.14
C LEU A 499 -6.00 18.15 17.62
N LEU A 500 -6.58 17.08 17.09
CA LEU A 500 -6.66 16.86 15.64
C LEU A 500 -7.59 17.87 14.96
N LYS A 501 -8.61 18.38 15.65
CA LYS A 501 -9.41 19.54 15.20
C LYS A 501 -8.55 20.80 15.07
N ASN A 502 -7.82 21.17 16.13
CA ASN A 502 -6.96 22.35 16.12
C ASN A 502 -5.87 22.24 15.03
N MET A 503 -5.22 21.09 14.90
CA MET A 503 -4.24 20.83 13.82
C MET A 503 -4.85 20.98 12.41
N ALA A 504 -6.09 20.52 12.21
CA ALA A 504 -6.75 20.56 10.90
C ALA A 504 -7.26 21.97 10.51
N VAL A 505 -7.64 22.78 11.51
CA VAL A 505 -8.04 24.19 11.33
C VAL A 505 -6.84 25.06 11.03
N ASP A 506 -5.78 24.99 11.85
CA ASP A 506 -4.60 25.86 11.74
C ASP A 506 -3.51 25.30 10.80
N LYS A 507 -3.77 24.16 10.14
CA LYS A 507 -2.87 23.49 9.18
C LYS A 507 -1.46 23.22 9.72
N VAL A 508 -1.40 22.82 10.99
CA VAL A 508 -0.17 22.56 11.74
C VAL A 508 0.57 21.35 11.15
N ASP A 509 1.90 21.41 11.08
CA ASP A 509 2.72 20.31 10.58
C ASP A 509 2.62 19.06 11.47
N TYR A 510 2.18 17.94 10.90
CA TYR A 510 1.83 16.74 11.65
C TYR A 510 3.04 16.14 12.38
N THR A 511 4.15 15.94 11.66
CA THR A 511 5.36 15.34 12.24
C THR A 511 6.03 16.27 13.24
N ASN A 512 6.25 17.53 12.85
CA ASN A 512 6.98 18.47 13.69
C ASN A 512 6.20 18.85 14.96
N PHE A 513 4.86 18.87 14.93
CA PHE A 513 4.06 19.06 16.14
C PHE A 513 4.34 17.96 17.17
N PHE A 514 4.19 16.68 16.78
CA PHE A 514 4.40 15.57 17.71
C PHE A 514 5.84 15.47 18.21
N ARG A 515 6.83 15.84 17.39
CA ARG A 515 8.23 15.93 17.82
C ARG A 515 8.45 17.05 18.84
N LEU A 516 7.86 18.23 18.62
CA LEU A 516 7.99 19.38 19.52
C LEU A 516 7.18 19.24 20.82
N LEU A 517 6.04 18.52 20.78
CA LEU A 517 5.19 18.25 21.94
C LEU A 517 5.96 17.60 23.11
N SER A 518 7.01 16.83 22.81
CA SER A 518 7.94 16.24 23.77
C SER A 518 8.69 17.25 24.66
N ASN A 519 8.56 18.56 24.39
CA ASN A 519 9.16 19.65 25.17
C ASN A 519 8.15 20.40 26.04
N ILE A 520 6.86 20.05 26.01
CA ILE A 520 5.89 20.52 27.01
C ILE A 520 6.21 19.86 28.36
N LYS A 521 6.36 20.69 29.40
CA LYS A 521 6.61 20.28 30.78
C LYS A 521 5.29 19.99 31.51
N ALA A 522 5.26 18.98 32.40
CA ALA A 522 4.06 18.56 33.12
C ALA A 522 3.74 19.44 34.36
N ASP A 523 3.95 20.76 34.23
CA ASP A 523 3.87 21.73 35.31
C ASP A 523 2.66 22.67 35.11
N PRO A 524 1.62 22.59 35.95
CA PRO A 524 0.43 23.44 35.86
C PRO A 524 0.65 24.87 36.36
N THR A 525 1.86 25.23 36.83
CA THR A 525 2.20 26.58 37.31
C THR A 525 2.82 27.49 36.25
N ILE A 526 3.12 26.96 35.06
CA ILE A 526 3.70 27.72 33.94
C ILE A 526 2.74 28.84 33.48
N PRO A 527 3.21 30.09 33.31
CA PRO A 527 2.39 31.21 32.84
C PRO A 527 1.72 30.95 31.48
N GLU A 528 0.49 31.46 31.33
CA GLU A 528 -0.35 31.21 30.15
C GLU A 528 0.29 31.63 28.82
N ASP A 529 1.07 32.72 28.84
CA ASP A 529 1.81 33.25 27.70
C ASP A 529 3.11 32.49 27.38
N GLU A 530 3.61 31.67 28.31
CA GLU A 530 4.76 30.78 28.11
C GLU A 530 4.37 29.39 27.58
N LEU A 531 3.15 28.91 27.84
CA LEU A 531 2.68 27.55 27.49
C LEU A 531 2.88 27.16 26.01
N LEU A 532 2.78 28.12 25.08
CA LEU A 532 2.90 27.87 23.64
C LEU A 532 4.34 28.03 23.10
N ILE A 533 5.31 28.45 23.93
CA ILE A 533 6.71 28.66 23.50
C ILE A 533 7.33 27.39 22.86
N PRO A 534 7.18 26.17 23.42
CA PRO A 534 7.76 24.96 22.84
C PRO A 534 7.18 24.58 21.46
N LEU A 535 5.96 25.05 21.13
CA LEU A 535 5.23 24.75 19.89
C LEU A 535 5.34 25.86 18.84
N LYS A 536 6.00 26.98 19.17
CA LYS A 536 6.10 28.19 18.33
C LYS A 536 6.61 27.95 16.90
N ALA A 537 7.42 26.92 16.67
CA ALA A 537 7.95 26.59 15.34
C ALA A 537 6.93 25.93 14.40
N VAL A 538 5.77 25.49 14.90
CA VAL A 538 4.65 24.96 14.09
C VAL A 538 3.35 25.75 14.24
N LEU A 539 3.20 26.55 15.29
CA LEU A 539 2.08 27.48 15.51
C LEU A 539 2.42 28.90 14.98
N LEU A 540 2.67 28.99 13.67
CA LEU A 540 3.08 30.23 13.00
C LEU A 540 1.90 31.19 12.81
N ASP A 541 2.09 32.46 13.20
CA ASP A 541 1.19 33.62 12.95
C ASP A 541 -0.31 33.43 13.24
N ILE A 542 -0.65 32.54 14.18
CA ILE A 542 -2.04 32.31 14.62
C ILE A 542 -2.65 33.53 15.34
N GLY A 543 -3.90 33.86 15.00
CA GLY A 543 -4.67 34.94 15.62
C GLY A 543 -5.12 34.64 17.05
N LYS A 544 -5.60 35.65 17.79
CA LYS A 544 -5.88 35.53 19.24
C LYS A 544 -6.79 34.34 19.57
N GLU A 545 -7.97 34.25 18.96
CA GLU A 545 -8.93 33.16 19.18
C GLU A 545 -8.31 31.76 19.02
N ARG A 546 -7.38 31.61 18.07
CA ARG A 546 -6.66 30.35 17.84
C ARG A 546 -5.58 30.12 18.89
N LYS A 547 -4.89 31.16 19.38
CA LYS A 547 -4.00 31.05 20.55
C LYS A 547 -4.78 30.60 21.78
N ASP A 548 -5.88 31.27 22.09
CA ASP A 548 -6.74 30.96 23.24
C ASP A 548 -7.20 29.47 23.19
N ALA A 549 -7.55 28.97 21.99
CA ALA A 549 -7.90 27.55 21.78
C ALA A 549 -6.72 26.56 21.90
N TRP A 550 -5.50 26.94 21.48
CA TRP A 550 -4.29 26.13 21.68
C TRP A 550 -3.84 26.11 23.14
N THR A 551 -3.88 27.26 23.81
CA THR A 551 -3.61 27.41 25.24
C THR A 551 -4.53 26.51 26.07
N SER A 552 -5.84 26.55 25.84
CA SER A 552 -6.81 25.70 26.53
C SER A 552 -6.56 24.20 26.31
N TRP A 553 -6.12 23.81 25.10
CA TRP A 553 -5.72 22.43 24.81
C TRP A 553 -4.43 22.04 25.55
N VAL A 554 -3.40 22.90 25.57
CA VAL A 554 -2.14 22.64 26.30
C VAL A 554 -2.36 22.57 27.81
N GLN A 555 -3.21 23.43 28.38
CA GLN A 555 -3.62 23.32 29.79
C GLN A 555 -4.28 21.97 30.09
N SER A 556 -5.19 21.52 29.23
CA SER A 556 -5.86 20.21 29.35
C SER A 556 -4.87 19.03 29.22
N TYR A 557 -3.87 19.16 28.35
CA TYR A 557 -2.81 18.16 28.19
C TYR A 557 -1.90 18.11 29.42
N ILE A 558 -1.48 19.26 29.95
CA ILE A 558 -0.64 19.33 31.17
C ILE A 558 -1.38 18.75 32.39
N GLN A 559 -2.71 18.92 32.48
CA GLN A 559 -3.52 18.29 33.54
C GLN A 559 -3.54 16.76 33.44
N GLU A 560 -3.66 16.18 32.23
CA GLU A 560 -3.58 14.71 32.05
C GLU A 560 -2.16 14.20 32.31
N LEU A 561 -1.11 14.99 31.98
CA LEU A 561 0.28 14.66 32.27
C LEU A 561 0.61 14.70 33.77
N SER A 562 0.15 15.72 34.50
CA SER A 562 0.42 15.88 35.93
C SER A 562 -0.30 14.86 36.81
N ALA A 563 -1.22 14.08 36.24
CA ALA A 563 -1.84 12.91 36.85
C ALA A 563 -1.03 11.60 36.64
N SER A 564 0.23 11.69 36.21
CA SER A 564 1.11 10.54 35.94
C SER A 564 2.50 10.74 36.55
N ASP A 565 3.03 9.71 37.22
CA ASP A 565 4.33 9.74 37.91
C ASP A 565 5.57 9.69 36.98
N ILE A 566 5.40 9.96 35.67
CA ILE A 566 6.47 9.87 34.66
C ILE A 566 7.17 11.24 34.52
N SER A 567 8.49 11.28 34.73
CA SER A 567 9.24 12.53 34.59
C SER A 567 9.21 13.08 33.16
N ASP A 568 9.42 14.39 33.00
CA ASP A 568 9.44 15.00 31.68
C ASP A 568 10.56 14.46 30.79
N GLU A 569 11.70 14.15 31.38
CA GLU A 569 12.87 13.62 30.67
C GLU A 569 12.60 12.18 30.18
N GLU A 570 12.02 11.31 31.00
CA GLU A 570 11.59 9.96 30.58
C GLU A 570 10.48 10.01 29.52
N ARG A 571 9.47 10.86 29.74
CA ARG A 571 8.38 11.08 28.78
C ARG A 571 8.91 11.60 27.45
N LYS A 572 9.87 12.52 27.47
CA LYS A 572 10.53 13.06 26.27
C LYS A 572 11.34 11.99 25.53
N ILE A 573 12.06 11.12 26.23
CA ILE A 573 12.76 9.98 25.60
C ILE A 573 11.73 9.04 24.94
N SER A 574 10.69 8.64 25.68
CA SER A 574 9.61 7.79 25.17
C SER A 574 8.93 8.36 23.93
N MET A 575 8.47 9.62 23.99
CA MET A 575 7.84 10.31 22.86
C MET A 575 8.78 10.43 21.64
N ASN A 576 10.07 10.72 21.84
CA ASN A 576 11.00 10.86 20.73
C ASN A 576 11.37 9.51 20.07
N SER A 577 11.18 8.39 20.76
CA SER A 577 11.32 7.04 20.17
C SER A 577 10.17 6.65 19.22
N VAL A 578 9.01 7.33 19.31
CA VAL A 578 7.81 7.04 18.48
C VAL A 578 7.38 8.21 17.58
N ASN A 579 7.87 9.42 17.82
CA ASN A 579 7.62 10.60 17.00
C ASN A 579 8.89 10.93 16.19
N PRO A 580 8.89 10.66 14.87
CA PRO A 580 10.09 10.85 14.05
C PRO A 580 10.48 12.33 13.96
N LYS A 581 11.78 12.58 13.86
CA LYS A 581 12.36 13.89 13.51
C LYS A 581 12.35 14.12 12.00
N TYR A 582 12.47 13.05 11.22
CA TYR A 582 12.54 13.08 9.76
C TYR A 582 11.50 12.13 9.16
N ILE A 583 10.82 12.61 8.11
CA ILE A 583 9.92 11.81 7.26
C ILE A 583 10.23 12.11 5.79
N LEU A 584 9.84 11.21 4.88
CA LEU A 584 10.11 11.35 3.45
C LEU A 584 9.13 12.34 2.79
N ARG A 585 9.28 13.62 3.12
CA ARG A 585 8.44 14.73 2.61
C ARG A 585 8.57 14.84 1.09
N ASN A 586 7.46 15.14 0.41
CA ASN A 586 7.42 15.16 -1.06
C ASN A 586 8.42 16.15 -1.69
N TYR A 587 8.71 17.28 -1.04
CA TYR A 587 9.70 18.24 -1.53
C TYR A 587 11.15 17.75 -1.41
N LEU A 588 11.46 16.87 -0.45
CA LEU A 588 12.77 16.25 -0.29
C LEU A 588 13.00 15.22 -1.40
N CYS A 589 12.00 14.38 -1.68
CA CYS A 589 12.00 13.51 -2.87
C CYS A 589 12.23 14.33 -4.14
N GLN A 590 11.48 15.41 -4.36
CA GLN A 590 11.64 16.22 -5.57
C GLN A 590 13.05 16.83 -5.66
N SER A 591 13.61 17.34 -4.56
CA SER A 591 14.98 17.88 -4.55
C SER A 591 16.04 16.84 -4.91
N ALA A 592 15.86 15.59 -4.47
CA ALA A 592 16.75 14.48 -4.82
C ALA A 592 16.55 13.98 -6.26
N ILE A 593 15.33 14.06 -6.79
CA ILE A 593 15.01 13.77 -8.20
C ILE A 593 15.62 14.83 -9.12
N ASP A 594 15.42 16.11 -8.82
CA ASP A 594 15.92 17.23 -9.62
C ASP A 594 17.46 17.18 -9.76
N ALA A 595 18.17 16.70 -8.73
CA ALA A 595 19.61 16.43 -8.77
C ALA A 595 19.95 15.18 -9.61
N ALA A 596 19.24 14.07 -9.40
CA ALA A 596 19.50 12.81 -10.10
C ALA A 596 19.21 12.87 -11.61
N GLU A 597 18.23 13.68 -12.04
CA GLU A 597 17.98 13.96 -13.47
C GLU A 597 19.11 14.79 -14.13
N GLN A 598 20.00 15.40 -13.34
CA GLN A 598 21.25 16.04 -13.77
C GLN A 598 22.49 15.15 -13.58
N GLY A 599 22.31 13.90 -13.15
CA GLY A 599 23.39 12.94 -12.88
C GLY A 599 23.98 12.99 -11.46
N ASP A 600 23.49 13.87 -10.58
CA ASP A 600 23.92 13.93 -9.17
C ASP A 600 23.06 13.01 -8.29
N PHE A 601 23.62 11.87 -7.89
CA PHE A 601 22.98 10.90 -7.00
C PHE A 601 23.29 11.13 -5.51
N GLU A 602 24.06 12.17 -5.13
CA GLU A 602 24.41 12.41 -3.72
C GLU A 602 23.18 12.69 -2.86
N GLU A 603 22.27 13.58 -3.27
CA GLU A 603 21.12 13.94 -2.43
C GLU A 603 20.15 12.75 -2.26
N VAL A 604 20.09 11.81 -3.23
CA VAL A 604 19.36 10.53 -3.08
C VAL A 604 20.00 9.65 -2.02
N ARG A 605 21.33 9.46 -2.08
CA ARG A 605 22.10 8.66 -1.10
C ARG A 605 22.07 9.29 0.30
N ARG A 606 22.10 10.62 0.37
CA ARG A 606 22.04 11.41 1.60
C ARG A 606 20.65 11.35 2.23
N LEU A 607 19.59 11.46 1.42
CA LEU A 607 18.21 11.32 1.89
C LEU A 607 17.92 9.88 2.36
N LEU A 608 18.41 8.85 1.65
CA LEU A 608 18.40 7.47 2.15
C LEU A 608 19.04 7.40 3.55
N LYS A 609 20.26 7.93 3.71
CA LYS A 609 20.98 7.84 4.99
C LYS A 609 20.27 8.56 6.14
N VAL A 610 19.60 9.69 5.87
CA VAL A 610 18.78 10.38 6.88
C VAL A 610 17.53 9.56 7.25
N MET A 611 16.94 8.86 6.29
CA MET A 611 15.78 7.98 6.50
C MET A 611 16.11 6.66 7.22
N GLU A 612 17.37 6.26 7.37
CA GLU A 612 17.75 5.07 8.16
C GLU A 612 17.53 5.26 9.67
N SER A 613 17.69 6.50 10.18
CA SER A 613 17.52 6.85 11.60
C SER A 613 16.47 7.97 11.80
N PRO A 614 15.20 7.76 11.44
CA PRO A 614 14.20 8.85 11.35
C PRO A 614 13.79 9.43 12.71
N TYR A 615 14.06 8.74 13.82
CA TYR A 615 13.75 9.17 15.20
C TYR A 615 14.90 9.90 15.90
N GLU A 616 16.12 9.77 15.40
CA GLU A 616 17.32 10.34 16.04
C GLU A 616 17.49 11.83 15.69
N GLU A 617 18.28 12.55 16.47
CA GLU A 617 18.75 13.89 16.12
C GLU A 617 20.07 13.75 15.35
N GLN A 618 20.10 14.15 14.07
CA GLN A 618 21.27 13.98 13.21
C GLN A 618 21.94 15.36 12.95
N PRO A 619 23.13 15.63 13.51
CA PRO A 619 23.80 16.93 13.35
C PRO A 619 24.12 17.27 11.88
N GLY A 620 23.84 18.51 11.48
CA GLY A 620 24.00 18.99 10.09
C GLY A 620 22.85 18.58 9.15
N MET A 621 21.92 17.73 9.61
CA MET A 621 20.76 17.26 8.83
C MET A 621 19.49 18.06 9.15
N GLU A 622 19.60 19.21 9.83
CA GLU A 622 18.45 20.02 10.25
C GLU A 622 17.65 20.55 9.04
N LYS A 623 18.22 20.56 7.82
CA LYS A 623 17.48 20.88 6.60
C LYS A 623 16.32 19.91 6.31
N TYR A 624 16.45 18.64 6.68
CA TYR A 624 15.46 17.59 6.38
C TYR A 624 14.25 17.60 7.33
N ALA A 625 14.37 18.22 8.51
CA ALA A 625 13.26 18.39 9.45
C ALA A 625 12.44 19.67 9.20
N ARG A 626 12.79 20.49 8.19
CA ARG A 626 12.12 21.77 7.93
C ARG A 626 10.73 21.57 7.33
N LEU A 627 9.84 22.51 7.65
CA LEU A 627 8.57 22.70 6.96
C LEU A 627 8.81 22.87 5.44
N PRO A 628 7.87 22.45 4.58
CA PRO A 628 8.00 22.64 3.14
C PRO A 628 8.23 24.11 2.74
N PRO A 629 9.11 24.38 1.76
CA PRO A 629 9.29 25.72 1.23
C PRO A 629 8.04 26.17 0.47
N ALA A 630 7.82 27.50 0.39
CA ALA A 630 6.61 28.08 -0.21
C ALA A 630 6.32 27.67 -1.68
N TRP A 631 7.30 27.13 -2.42
CA TRP A 631 7.08 26.58 -3.75
C TRP A 631 6.42 25.18 -3.74
N ALA A 632 6.62 24.38 -2.69
CA ALA A 632 6.10 23.01 -2.59
C ALA A 632 4.57 22.95 -2.46
N TYR A 633 3.95 24.02 -1.94
CA TYR A 633 2.49 24.17 -1.84
C TYR A 633 1.80 24.54 -3.17
N ARG A 634 2.50 24.56 -4.31
CA ARG A 634 1.95 24.91 -5.62
C ARG A 634 1.63 23.67 -6.46
N PRO A 635 0.35 23.33 -6.70
CA PRO A 635 -0.01 22.25 -7.62
C PRO A 635 0.59 22.48 -9.02
N GLY A 636 1.06 21.41 -9.66
CA GLY A 636 1.52 21.44 -11.05
C GLY A 636 2.89 22.09 -11.32
N LYS A 637 3.68 22.47 -10.31
CA LYS A 637 5.06 23.00 -10.51
C LYS A 637 6.21 22.11 -10.00
N SER A 638 5.92 20.94 -9.45
CA SER A 638 6.90 19.87 -9.15
C SER A 638 7.40 19.17 -10.43
N GLY A 639 8.02 19.95 -11.31
CA GLY A 639 8.45 19.54 -12.66
C GLY A 639 8.60 20.70 -13.66
N ALA A 640 8.69 21.94 -13.17
CA ALA A 640 8.90 23.14 -13.99
C ALA A 640 9.45 24.35 -13.18
N MET A 641 10.77 24.39 -12.95
CA MET A 641 11.48 25.63 -12.60
C MET A 641 12.74 25.83 -13.47
N LYS A 642 12.60 26.62 -14.53
CA LYS A 642 13.71 27.40 -15.09
C LYS A 642 13.62 28.82 -14.53
N GLU A 643 14.42 29.12 -13.51
CA GLU A 643 15.13 30.39 -13.32
C GLU A 643 16.00 30.31 -12.05
N PRO A 644 17.30 30.66 -12.10
CA PRO A 644 18.16 30.65 -10.92
C PRO A 644 17.87 31.86 -10.03
N ALA A 645 17.73 31.63 -8.72
CA ALA A 645 17.63 32.70 -7.74
C ALA A 645 18.95 33.51 -7.73
N LYS A 646 18.86 34.82 -8.00
CA LYS A 646 20.03 35.71 -7.92
C LYS A 646 20.53 35.79 -6.49
N ALA A 647 21.84 35.63 -6.30
CA ALA A 647 22.48 35.77 -5.00
C ALA A 647 22.28 37.18 -4.43
N VAL A 648 22.00 37.26 -3.13
CA VAL A 648 22.00 38.51 -2.36
C VAL A 648 23.37 38.66 -1.73
N GLU A 649 24.26 39.41 -2.38
CA GLU A 649 25.53 39.79 -1.77
C GLU A 649 25.29 40.77 -0.61
N MET A 650 25.84 40.44 0.56
CA MET A 650 26.04 41.45 1.61
C MET A 650 27.24 42.31 1.23
N ASN A 651 27.08 43.63 1.21
CA ASN A 651 28.24 44.53 1.27
C ASN A 651 27.93 45.82 2.03
N GLY A 652 28.93 46.31 2.77
CA GLY A 652 28.73 47.27 3.85
C GLY A 652 29.01 48.74 3.50
N SER A 653 28.17 49.61 4.03
CA SER A 653 28.54 50.89 4.67
C SER A 653 29.65 51.77 4.06
N ARG A 654 29.25 52.84 3.34
CA ARG A 654 29.89 54.18 3.45
C ARG A 654 28.98 55.32 2.96
N LYS A 655 29.43 56.58 3.08
CA LYS A 655 28.58 57.78 3.20
C LYS A 655 28.61 58.70 1.94
N ARG A 656 27.43 59.26 1.60
CA ARG A 656 27.08 60.68 1.25
C ARG A 656 28.21 61.75 1.12
N PRO A 657 28.04 62.91 0.41
CA PRO A 657 26.81 63.55 -0.11
C PRO A 657 26.88 64.14 -1.59
N PRO A 658 26.63 65.43 -2.00
CA PRO A 658 25.61 65.70 -3.06
C PRO A 658 25.85 66.84 -4.12
N SER A 659 25.17 66.79 -5.29
CA SER A 659 24.88 67.92 -6.22
C SER A 659 24.10 67.43 -7.47
N SER A 660 23.31 68.19 -8.26
CA SER A 660 22.57 69.46 -8.12
C SER A 660 21.66 69.67 -9.36
N SER A 661 20.85 70.75 -9.38
CA SER A 661 20.21 71.40 -10.57
C SER A 661 19.09 70.69 -11.38
N ASN A 662 17.91 71.33 -11.37
CA ASN A 662 16.79 71.27 -12.34
C ASN A 662 17.11 72.11 -13.62
N PRO A 663 16.24 72.29 -14.66
CA PRO A 663 14.79 72.00 -14.83
C PRO A 663 14.48 71.15 -16.12
N THR A 664 13.28 71.01 -16.74
CA THR A 664 12.06 71.86 -16.86
C THR A 664 10.82 71.10 -17.40
N GLN A 665 9.60 71.49 -16.95
CA GLN A 665 8.30 71.48 -17.68
C GLN A 665 7.65 70.15 -18.18
N ASN A 666 6.30 69.98 -18.24
CA ASN A 666 5.14 70.66 -17.62
C ASN A 666 3.82 69.83 -17.82
N LYS A 667 2.75 70.15 -17.06
CA LYS A 667 1.31 69.78 -17.23
C LYS A 667 0.88 68.31 -17.00
N GLN A 668 -0.34 68.00 -16.52
CA GLN A 668 -1.22 68.66 -15.53
C GLN A 668 -2.31 67.67 -15.04
N TRP A 669 -2.81 67.84 -13.80
CA TRP A 669 -3.91 67.06 -13.18
C TRP A 669 -5.29 67.70 -13.47
N PRO A 670 -6.44 67.03 -13.24
CA PRO A 670 -7.16 67.32 -11.99
C PRO A 670 -7.91 66.14 -11.33
N PHE A 671 -8.06 66.24 -10.00
CA PHE A 671 -8.80 65.34 -9.10
C PHE A 671 -10.22 65.89 -8.88
N LEU A 672 -11.20 65.07 -8.44
CA LEU A 672 -12.22 65.49 -7.46
C LEU A 672 -13.05 64.34 -6.86
N LYS A 673 -13.96 64.67 -5.91
CA LYS A 673 -14.62 63.76 -4.96
C LYS A 673 -16.15 63.93 -4.93
N SER A 674 -16.90 62.83 -4.82
CA SER A 674 -18.18 62.69 -4.08
C SER A 674 -18.44 61.18 -3.89
N LYS A 675 -18.94 60.59 -2.79
CA LYS A 675 -19.74 60.96 -1.60
C LYS A 675 -21.27 60.74 -1.76
N GLU A 676 -21.82 59.91 -0.86
CA GLU A 676 -23.22 59.78 -0.38
C GLU A 676 -24.16 58.63 -0.87
N LYS A 677 -24.45 57.73 0.09
CA LYS A 677 -25.79 57.29 0.59
C LYS A 677 -26.73 56.35 -0.21
N ARG A 678 -27.02 55.22 0.47
CA ARG A 678 -28.33 54.61 0.78
C ARG A 678 -29.27 54.18 -0.36
N GLY A 679 -29.68 52.90 -0.34
CA GLY A 679 -30.84 52.39 -1.07
C GLY A 679 -31.21 50.96 -0.66
N ASN A 680 -31.92 50.78 0.44
CA ASN A 680 -32.38 49.46 0.90
C ASN A 680 -33.84 49.24 0.46
N LYS A 681 -34.15 48.15 -0.27
CA LYS A 681 -35.54 47.67 -0.45
C LYS A 681 -35.61 46.21 -0.90
N SER A 682 -36.67 45.55 -0.45
CA SER A 682 -36.97 44.12 -0.61
C SER A 682 -38.15 43.89 -1.57
N SER A 683 -38.15 42.74 -2.23
CA SER A 683 -39.37 42.03 -2.67
C SER A 683 -39.08 40.52 -2.71
N SER A 684 -40.12 39.70 -2.60
CA SER A 684 -40.04 38.26 -2.31
C SER A 684 -40.53 37.38 -3.46
N ASP A 685 -40.43 36.05 -3.23
CA ASP A 685 -41.23 34.97 -3.82
C ASP A 685 -41.10 34.63 -5.31
N ALA A 686 -40.33 33.56 -5.57
CA ALA A 686 -40.70 32.51 -6.51
C ALA A 686 -40.17 31.15 -5.97
N THR A 687 -40.99 30.11 -5.99
CA THR A 687 -40.72 28.80 -5.36
C THR A 687 -40.42 27.69 -6.37
N ASN A 688 -39.88 26.58 -5.85
CA ASN A 688 -39.75 25.25 -6.48
C ASN A 688 -38.86 25.14 -7.73
N PHE A 689 -37.66 24.58 -7.55
CA PHE A 689 -37.38 23.20 -8.01
C PHE A 689 -36.11 22.68 -7.32
N ALA A 690 -36.25 21.69 -6.42
CA ALA A 690 -35.12 21.09 -5.72
C ALA A 690 -35.35 19.57 -5.54
N GLY A 691 -34.56 18.76 -6.25
CA GLY A 691 -34.66 17.31 -6.20
C GLY A 691 -33.34 16.63 -6.53
N ILE A 692 -32.89 15.75 -5.64
CA ILE A 692 -31.84 14.75 -5.84
C ILE A 692 -30.46 15.29 -6.27
N LEU A 693 -29.68 15.82 -5.31
CA LEU A 693 -28.21 15.61 -5.20
C LEU A 693 -27.68 16.17 -3.85
N GLY A 694 -27.80 15.37 -2.79
CA GLY A 694 -27.51 15.79 -1.42
C GLY A 694 -26.05 15.63 -0.97
N ILE A 695 -25.11 16.33 -1.61
CA ILE A 695 -23.70 16.34 -1.17
C ILE A 695 -23.56 17.27 0.06
N LYS A 696 -23.50 16.69 1.26
CA LYS A 696 -23.17 17.43 2.50
C LYS A 696 -21.66 17.45 2.74
N SER A 697 -21.06 18.62 2.55
CA SER A 697 -19.66 18.89 2.91
C SER A 697 -19.45 19.00 4.43
N ALA A 698 -18.20 18.86 4.87
CA ALA A 698 -17.65 19.27 6.17
C ALA A 698 -18.18 18.63 7.47
N ALA A 699 -19.09 17.63 7.43
CA ALA A 699 -19.62 17.00 8.65
C ALA A 699 -18.93 15.68 9.07
N THR A 700 -18.24 15.00 8.16
CA THR A 700 -17.92 13.56 8.31
C THR A 700 -16.77 13.24 9.26
N TRP A 701 -15.94 14.21 9.64
CA TRP A 701 -14.70 13.89 10.37
C TRP A 701 -14.88 13.45 11.84
N PHE A 702 -16.06 13.70 12.41
CA PHE A 702 -16.38 13.19 13.74
C PHE A 702 -16.66 11.68 13.76
N SER A 703 -16.93 11.02 12.62
CA SER A 703 -17.23 9.57 12.58
C SER A 703 -16.05 8.70 12.99
N VAL A 704 -14.82 9.04 12.59
CA VAL A 704 -13.59 8.32 13.01
C VAL A 704 -13.41 8.35 14.54
N VAL A 705 -13.95 9.38 15.20
CA VAL A 705 -13.92 9.54 16.67
C VAL A 705 -15.23 9.07 17.33
N GLN A 706 -16.32 8.83 16.59
CA GLN A 706 -17.62 8.47 17.18
C GLN A 706 -17.85 6.98 17.41
N TRP A 707 -16.91 6.10 17.05
CA TRP A 707 -16.99 4.68 17.38
C TRP A 707 -17.19 4.46 18.90
N GLY A 708 -18.28 3.75 19.22
CA GLY A 708 -18.83 3.57 20.57
C GLY A 708 -20.25 3.00 20.46
N THR A 709 -20.40 1.72 20.79
CA THR A 709 -21.55 0.83 20.48
C THR A 709 -21.76 0.52 18.98
N PRO A 710 -21.96 -0.77 18.60
CA PRO A 710 -22.11 -1.16 17.20
C PRO A 710 -23.53 -0.93 16.67
N ARG A 711 -23.66 -0.76 15.35
CA ARG A 711 -24.92 -0.89 14.62
C ARG A 711 -24.73 -1.76 13.38
N CYS A 712 -25.18 -3.01 13.47
CA CYS A 712 -25.15 -3.95 12.35
C CYS A 712 -25.92 -3.39 11.14
N LEU A 713 -25.21 -3.06 10.06
CA LEU A 713 -25.77 -2.46 8.85
C LEU A 713 -25.84 -3.47 7.69
N ALA A 714 -26.52 -4.60 7.93
CA ALA A 714 -26.82 -5.61 6.93
C ALA A 714 -27.81 -5.09 5.86
N LYS A 715 -27.31 -4.30 4.89
CA LYS A 715 -28.07 -3.87 3.72
C LYS A 715 -27.92 -4.88 2.59
N GLN A 716 -28.97 -5.67 2.36
CA GLN A 716 -29.09 -6.55 1.20
C GLN A 716 -28.89 -5.76 -0.10
N VAL A 717 -27.91 -6.18 -0.92
CA VAL A 717 -27.74 -5.70 -2.29
C VAL A 717 -28.88 -6.27 -3.14
N ARG A 718 -29.78 -5.40 -3.63
CA ARG A 718 -30.81 -5.78 -4.61
C ARG A 718 -30.36 -5.40 -6.03
N TYR A 719 -30.29 -6.39 -6.92
CA TYR A 719 -30.09 -6.16 -8.34
C TYR A 719 -31.29 -5.41 -8.95
N PRO A 720 -31.08 -4.38 -9.80
CA PRO A 720 -32.16 -3.74 -10.52
C PRO A 720 -32.63 -4.65 -11.67
N LYS A 721 -33.93 -5.00 -11.68
CA LYS A 721 -34.58 -5.53 -12.89
C LYS A 721 -34.97 -4.37 -13.81
N LEU A 722 -34.70 -4.51 -15.10
CA LEU A 722 -35.18 -3.61 -16.14
C LEU A 722 -36.72 -3.62 -16.18
N GLY A 723 -37.32 -2.43 -16.26
CA GLY A 723 -38.77 -2.27 -16.39
C GLY A 723 -39.20 -2.27 -17.85
N ALA A 724 -40.20 -3.09 -18.19
CA ALA A 724 -41.01 -2.91 -19.39
C ALA A 724 -42.23 -2.02 -19.05
N GLY A 725 -42.55 -1.06 -19.91
CA GLY A 725 -43.58 -0.06 -19.64
C GLY A 725 -45.01 -0.60 -19.72
N ALA A 726 -45.89 -0.10 -18.85
CA ALA A 726 -47.32 -0.37 -18.91
C ALA A 726 -48.03 0.70 -19.77
N GLY A 727 -48.63 0.28 -20.89
CA GLY A 727 -49.69 1.05 -21.54
C GLY A 727 -50.98 0.96 -20.70
N GLY A 728 -51.64 2.10 -20.46
CA GLY A 728 -52.84 2.15 -19.61
C GLY A 728 -54.15 1.92 -20.36
N GLY A 729 -55.25 1.74 -19.62
CA GLY A 729 -56.60 1.79 -20.19
C GLY A 729 -57.71 1.24 -19.30
N ILE A 730 -58.53 2.15 -18.74
CA ILE A 730 -59.99 2.02 -18.48
C ILE A 730 -60.46 0.86 -17.55
N GLY A 731 -61.20 1.19 -16.47
CA GLY A 731 -61.86 0.20 -15.60
C GLY A 731 -62.71 0.82 -14.49
N THR A 732 -64.00 1.05 -14.76
CA THR A 732 -64.92 1.83 -13.92
C THR A 732 -65.40 1.17 -12.62
N GLY A 733 -65.19 1.85 -11.48
CA GLY A 733 -66.18 2.16 -10.43
C GLY A 733 -66.79 1.03 -9.55
N GLY A 734 -67.39 1.40 -8.40
CA GLY A 734 -68.30 0.48 -7.69
C GLY A 734 -68.46 0.51 -6.15
N ALA A 735 -68.68 1.67 -5.50
CA ALA A 735 -69.33 1.79 -4.17
C ALA A 735 -68.71 1.02 -2.96
N GLY A 736 -69.40 1.02 -1.79
CA GLY A 736 -69.15 0.02 -0.72
C GLY A 736 -68.80 0.48 0.71
N ILE A 737 -69.47 1.52 1.22
CA ILE A 737 -69.45 1.97 2.63
C ILE A 737 -69.52 0.81 3.65
N GLY A 738 -68.75 0.86 4.76
CA GLY A 738 -69.22 0.29 6.04
C GLY A 738 -68.19 -0.26 7.03
N THR A 739 -68.24 0.29 8.25
CA THR A 739 -68.01 -0.33 9.58
C THR A 739 -67.85 -1.88 9.61
N GLY A 740 -66.92 -2.49 10.36
CA GLY A 740 -66.19 -2.05 11.56
C GLY A 740 -66.58 -2.91 12.78
N GLY A 741 -65.64 -3.27 13.66
CA GLY A 741 -65.94 -4.06 14.87
C GLY A 741 -64.94 -5.16 15.23
N ILE A 742 -64.00 -4.82 16.11
CA ILE A 742 -63.56 -5.55 17.33
C ILE A 742 -63.89 -7.07 17.40
N GLY A 743 -62.86 -7.91 17.59
CA GLY A 743 -63.02 -9.30 18.04
C GLY A 743 -61.68 -10.06 18.12
N GLY A 744 -61.18 -10.33 19.32
CA GLY A 744 -59.81 -10.85 19.52
C GLY A 744 -59.67 -12.36 19.72
N GLY A 745 -58.45 -12.85 19.52
CA GLY A 745 -57.99 -14.20 19.91
C GLY A 745 -58.26 -15.32 18.89
N LEU A 746 -57.72 -16.54 19.05
CA LEU A 746 -56.55 -16.97 19.85
C LEU A 746 -56.20 -18.44 19.46
N VAL A 747 -54.90 -18.78 19.37
CA VAL A 747 -54.36 -20.15 19.16
C VAL A 747 -54.68 -20.79 17.79
N GLY A 748 -53.75 -21.61 17.26
CA GLY A 748 -53.97 -22.37 16.03
C GLY A 748 -52.73 -23.02 15.43
N ALA A 749 -51.97 -23.81 16.21
CA ALA A 749 -50.84 -24.57 15.67
C ALA A 749 -51.31 -25.71 14.76
N GLY A 750 -50.62 -25.91 13.62
CA GLY A 750 -51.00 -26.92 12.62
C GLY A 750 -49.82 -27.35 11.75
N SER A 751 -49.07 -28.35 12.22
CA SER A 751 -47.94 -28.94 11.49
C SER A 751 -48.39 -29.77 10.29
N GLY A 752 -47.65 -29.73 9.18
CA GLY A 752 -47.90 -30.62 8.03
C GLY A 752 -46.78 -30.56 6.99
N ALA A 753 -46.10 -31.68 6.75
CA ALA A 753 -44.98 -31.77 5.81
C ALA A 753 -45.12 -32.99 4.87
N PHE A 754 -45.06 -32.74 3.56
CA PHE A 754 -44.78 -33.69 2.47
C PHE A 754 -44.09 -32.85 1.35
N ILE A 755 -42.94 -33.16 0.74
CA ILE A 755 -42.34 -34.38 0.15
C ILE A 755 -42.61 -34.53 -1.37
N VAL A 756 -41.57 -34.16 -2.15
CA VAL A 756 -41.04 -34.77 -3.40
C VAL A 756 -41.83 -34.69 -4.74
N GLY A 757 -41.09 -34.37 -5.82
CA GLY A 757 -41.45 -34.51 -7.25
C GLY A 757 -41.01 -33.28 -8.08
N ALA A 758 -40.06 -33.25 -9.02
CA ALA A 758 -39.36 -34.19 -9.94
C ALA A 758 -39.86 -34.13 -11.41
N GLY A 759 -38.93 -34.00 -12.37
CA GLY A 759 -39.16 -33.80 -13.82
C GLY A 759 -38.47 -32.52 -14.34
N VAL A 760 -37.46 -32.44 -15.23
CA VAL A 760 -36.90 -33.25 -16.36
C VAL A 760 -37.30 -32.71 -17.75
N GLY A 761 -36.27 -32.44 -18.58
CA GLY A 761 -36.37 -31.95 -19.97
C GLY A 761 -35.78 -30.54 -20.15
N GLY A 762 -35.00 -30.21 -21.19
CA GLY A 762 -34.45 -31.02 -22.27
C GLY A 762 -34.56 -30.33 -23.64
N GLY A 763 -33.45 -29.87 -24.21
CA GLY A 763 -33.42 -29.26 -25.54
C GLY A 763 -32.11 -28.52 -25.85
N CYS A 764 -31.55 -28.72 -27.04
CA CYS A 764 -30.33 -28.08 -27.53
C CYS A 764 -30.63 -27.37 -28.85
N TRP A 765 -30.02 -26.20 -29.07
CA TRP A 765 -29.92 -25.57 -30.39
C TRP A 765 -28.56 -24.91 -30.57
N ILE A 766 -28.03 -24.99 -31.79
CA ILE A 766 -26.75 -24.41 -32.21
C ILE A 766 -27.05 -23.23 -33.15
N GLY A 767 -26.29 -22.14 -33.04
CA GLY A 767 -26.37 -21.01 -33.96
C GLY A 767 -25.10 -20.17 -33.91
N ALA A 768 -24.22 -20.34 -34.90
CA ALA A 768 -23.05 -19.49 -35.12
C ALA A 768 -23.37 -18.41 -36.15
N TRP A 769 -22.85 -17.20 -35.96
CA TRP A 769 -22.86 -16.11 -36.93
C TRP A 769 -21.52 -15.37 -36.90
N ASP A 770 -21.03 -15.01 -38.09
CA ASP A 770 -19.70 -14.43 -38.30
C ASP A 770 -19.70 -12.90 -38.37
N ALA A 771 -18.49 -12.36 -38.33
CA ALA A 771 -18.08 -10.95 -38.34
C ALA A 771 -18.86 -9.96 -39.26
N CYS A 772 -18.93 -8.69 -38.82
CA CYS A 772 -18.36 -7.55 -39.57
C CYS A 772 -18.40 -6.17 -38.84
N GLY A 773 -17.26 -5.48 -38.83
CA GLY A 773 -17.10 -4.10 -39.33
C GLY A 773 -17.73 -2.88 -38.63
N GLY A 774 -16.86 -2.02 -38.05
CA GLY A 774 -17.12 -0.59 -37.77
C GLY A 774 -17.82 -0.26 -36.44
N GLY A 775 -17.73 0.97 -35.91
CA GLY A 775 -16.86 2.09 -36.30
C GLY A 775 -17.39 3.48 -35.95
N ILE A 776 -16.61 4.25 -35.16
CA ILE A 776 -16.54 5.73 -35.12
C ILE A 776 -17.69 6.51 -34.44
N ILE A 777 -17.31 7.22 -33.36
CA ILE A 777 -17.95 8.36 -32.65
C ILE A 777 -19.24 8.08 -31.83
N GLY A 778 -19.24 8.61 -30.60
CA GLY A 778 -20.30 8.60 -29.60
C GLY A 778 -19.82 9.27 -28.32
#